data_AF-A0A162RGN5-F1
#
_entry.id   AF-A0A162RGN5-F1
#
_cell.length_a   1.000
_cell.length_b   1.000
_cell.length_c   1.000
_cell.angle_alpha   90.00
_cell.angle_beta   90.00
_cell.angle_gamma   90.00
#
_symmetry.space_group_name_H-M   'P 1'
#
loop_
_entity.id
_entity.type
_entity.pdbx_description
1 polymer ?
#
loop_
_entity_poly.entity_id
_entity_poly.type
_entity_poly.pdbx_seq_one_letter_code
_entity_poly.pdbx_strand_id
1 'polypeptide(L)'
;MISINKVKKLYDKLYEVCGVGNINYHQFKDNHLYPIYMMGSDMLGDAQWKATHAKARSWLTIDTDIVLKRIVKGETVYIYDVPTDPAASPAFKLFGIKSLIIWPLYDKDNITVNGLICIPDIYKNHEFSKDVQEKCHELIKEFNKEINEDKVNAKVAEVITNYLGKNRVKEIYGIPCSTFSPMLDTLLDMKEIEFIRVSNESCASFAAETYAKLSGKLGVCLMSGAAGVPNALNGIIQAKESKSPILVLSGYVNTFEEGLGAMHNFEIHNILDNVVKYNKVIKRESDVLKELKKAIEIAMTPPKGPVHIGLPLDILKKEFSGQDLDVATILSITNDESQFDRTVLTIDESKNGLIIVGGGCRGLAKEVIALAEKLDYKIVTTTGGKGVINEEHRLCLGNFGFVGTDIANEIVLNDKNIDTIIALGTQLTAMATLNFDKRLTENRTLIQIDNDPIAFNKGYNTDIGIISDLKFVLNYLTENVKQKDRTFEKPYLNKPTKKTKGLCLRDVYEELGDLLPDNTIYISDIGTSMHYSYKFLRVPQKGDFYCNTLRACMGSSIGAIGASFIDKQRPVVTLVGDGSFLMNYMGELPTITRYNLPILTIVLNNSALEYVRIGHDVIHGRHPECFKSKYINIHQITEGLGIECVQVKSLHDLEFLRYYKFEKPLVVELIIDDTSDMPLGRLELLSKH
;
A
#
# COMPACT_ATOMS: atom_id res chain seq x y z
N MET A 1 -2.40 22.33 15.57
CA MET A 1 -1.35 22.69 16.54
C MET A 1 -0.25 23.41 15.79
N ILE A 2 0.18 24.59 16.24
CA ILE A 2 1.23 25.35 15.55
C ILE A 2 2.49 24.47 15.39
N SER A 3 3.10 24.48 14.20
CA SER A 3 4.33 23.73 13.93
C SER A 3 5.45 24.16 14.88
N ILE A 4 6.07 23.20 15.58
CA ILE A 4 7.16 23.49 16.53
C ILE A 4 8.30 24.23 15.82
N ASN A 5 8.62 23.88 14.57
CA ASN A 5 9.67 24.56 13.81
C ASN A 5 9.40 26.05 13.60
N LYS A 6 8.13 26.46 13.47
CA LYS A 6 7.77 27.89 13.38
C LYS A 6 7.96 28.58 14.73
N VAL A 7 7.58 27.93 15.83
CA VAL A 7 7.84 28.43 17.20
C VAL A 7 9.34 28.59 17.45
N LYS A 8 10.18 27.65 16.97
CA LYS A 8 11.65 27.76 17.05
C LYS A 8 12.21 28.95 16.27
N LYS A 9 11.72 29.19 15.04
CA LYS A 9 12.16 30.35 14.25
C LYS A 9 11.76 31.69 14.90
N LEU A 10 10.55 31.76 15.47
CA LEU A 10 10.13 32.92 16.24
C LEU A 10 11.03 33.13 17.46
N TYR A 11 11.41 32.04 18.14
CA TYR A 11 12.31 32.09 19.28
C TYR A 11 13.64 32.76 18.92
N ASP A 12 14.31 32.31 17.86
CA ASP A 12 15.64 32.82 17.50
C ASP A 12 15.59 34.35 17.31
N LYS A 13 14.54 34.84 16.62
CA LYS A 13 14.32 36.28 16.42
C LYS A 13 14.01 37.03 17.72
N LEU A 14 13.16 36.46 18.59
CA LEU A 14 12.82 37.10 19.87
C LEU A 14 14.04 37.16 20.80
N TYR A 15 14.86 36.11 20.84
CA TYR A 15 16.08 36.06 21.63
C TYR A 15 17.09 37.13 21.17
N GLU A 16 17.29 37.29 19.86
CA GLU A 16 18.15 38.35 19.30
C GLU A 16 17.69 39.76 19.72
N VAL A 17 16.38 39.97 19.86
CA VAL A 17 15.80 41.28 20.19
C VAL A 17 15.80 41.56 21.69
N CYS A 18 15.42 40.59 22.52
CA CYS A 18 15.17 40.82 23.95
C CYS A 18 16.25 40.25 24.88
N GLY A 19 17.13 39.38 24.39
CA GLY A 19 18.24 38.79 25.14
C GLY A 19 17.83 37.80 26.24
N VAL A 20 16.55 37.44 26.34
CA VAL A 20 16.03 36.51 27.35
C VAL A 20 15.86 35.12 26.75
N GLY A 21 16.60 34.16 27.31
CA GLY A 21 16.74 32.81 26.74
C GLY A 21 15.53 31.89 26.92
N ASN A 22 14.58 32.23 27.80
CA ASN A 22 13.42 31.38 28.09
C ASN A 22 12.17 31.92 27.38
N ILE A 23 11.63 31.16 26.44
CA ILE A 23 10.37 31.49 25.75
C ILE A 23 9.48 30.25 25.73
N ASN A 24 8.21 30.44 26.09
CA ASN A 24 7.22 29.39 26.16
C ASN A 24 6.06 29.67 25.21
N TYR A 25 5.53 28.60 24.63
CA TYR A 25 4.28 28.60 23.89
C TYR A 25 3.23 27.77 24.64
N HIS A 26 2.08 28.40 24.87
CA HIS A 26 0.91 27.78 25.49
C HIS A 26 -0.33 27.92 24.62
N GLN A 27 -1.24 26.95 24.73
CA GLN A 27 -2.52 26.94 24.03
C GLN A 27 -3.68 26.96 25.03
N PHE A 28 -4.73 27.72 24.73
CA PHE A 28 -5.97 27.67 25.49
C PHE A 28 -6.85 26.52 25.00
N LYS A 29 -7.41 25.75 25.95
CA LYS A 29 -8.42 24.73 25.66
C LYS A 29 -9.33 24.55 26.87
N ASP A 30 -10.65 24.46 26.67
CA ASP A 30 -11.62 24.16 27.73
C ASP A 30 -11.41 25.01 29.00
N ASN A 31 -11.22 26.33 28.83
CA ASN A 31 -10.99 27.31 29.91
C ASN A 31 -9.63 27.21 30.65
N HIS A 32 -8.71 26.38 30.18
CA HIS A 32 -7.40 26.13 30.79
C HIS A 32 -6.25 26.47 29.84
N LEU A 33 -5.10 26.81 30.42
CA LEU A 33 -3.84 27.01 29.71
C LEU A 33 -3.01 25.73 29.67
N TYR A 34 -2.60 25.29 28.47
CA TYR A 34 -1.79 24.09 28.27
C TYR A 34 -0.38 24.43 27.77
N PRO A 35 0.68 23.91 28.42
CA PRO A 35 2.06 24.05 27.95
C PRO A 35 2.30 23.19 26.71
N ILE A 36 2.64 23.82 25.58
CA ILE A 36 2.92 23.09 24.33
C ILE A 36 4.43 22.88 24.16
N TYR A 37 5.20 23.95 24.34
CA TYR A 37 6.63 23.94 24.06
C TYR A 37 7.36 25.02 24.85
N MET A 38 8.59 24.73 25.28
CA MET A 38 9.50 25.68 25.91
C MET A 38 10.89 25.56 25.27
N MET A 39 11.56 26.69 25.10
CA MET A 39 12.97 26.78 24.68
C MET A 39 13.74 27.69 25.64
N GLY A 40 15.02 27.35 25.89
CA GLY A 40 15.82 27.87 27.00
C GLY A 40 16.00 26.80 28.08
N SER A 41 17.24 26.39 28.34
CA SER A 41 17.55 25.12 29.02
C SER A 41 17.67 25.17 30.54
N ASP A 42 17.42 26.31 31.20
CA ASP A 42 17.95 26.47 32.58
C ASP A 42 16.87 26.53 33.68
N MET A 43 15.58 26.41 33.33
CA MET A 43 14.49 26.27 34.31
C MET A 43 14.24 24.79 34.72
N LEU A 44 13.76 23.99 33.76
CA LEU A 44 13.36 22.57 33.86
C LEU A 44 13.43 21.96 32.44
N GLY A 45 13.72 20.67 32.28
CA GLY A 45 13.53 20.02 30.97
C GLY A 45 12.06 20.04 30.53
N ASP A 46 11.75 20.09 29.23
CA ASP A 46 10.38 20.24 28.68
C ASP A 46 9.35 19.27 29.32
N ALA A 47 9.76 18.02 29.58
CA ALA A 47 8.93 17.02 30.26
C ALA A 47 8.62 17.39 31.72
N GLN A 48 9.61 17.86 32.47
CA GLN A 48 9.45 18.25 33.87
C GLN A 48 8.69 19.58 33.98
N TRP A 49 8.86 20.48 33.02
CA TRP A 49 8.08 21.72 32.91
C TRP A 49 6.59 21.45 32.69
N LYS A 50 6.25 20.53 31.78
CA LYS A 50 4.88 20.07 31.53
C LYS A 50 4.28 19.38 32.76
N ALA A 51 5.06 18.56 33.48
CA ALA A 51 4.62 17.93 34.72
C ALA A 51 4.32 18.94 35.84
N THR A 52 5.13 20.01 35.96
CA THR A 52 4.90 21.08 36.95
C THR A 52 3.66 21.91 36.61
N HIS A 53 3.39 22.17 35.32
CA HIS A 53 2.14 22.78 34.87
C HIS A 53 0.89 21.97 35.25
N ALA A 54 0.98 20.63 35.27
CA ALA A 54 -0.11 19.79 35.72
C ALA A 54 -0.44 20.01 37.22
N LYS A 55 0.56 20.33 38.05
CA LYS A 55 0.37 20.66 39.47
C LYS A 55 -0.25 22.04 39.67
N ALA A 56 0.04 23.00 38.79
CA ALA A 56 -0.49 24.37 38.82
C ALA A 56 -1.86 24.52 38.11
N ARG A 57 -2.45 23.42 37.65
CA ARG A 57 -3.62 23.42 36.75
C ARG A 57 -4.87 24.07 37.37
N SER A 58 -5.02 23.99 38.69
CA SER A 58 -6.10 24.66 39.42
C SER A 58 -5.95 26.18 39.50
N TRP A 59 -4.76 26.73 39.24
CA TRP A 59 -4.48 28.17 39.26
C TRP A 59 -4.44 28.79 37.85
N LEU A 60 -4.24 27.98 36.81
CA LEU A 60 -4.08 28.43 35.41
C LEU A 60 -5.40 28.29 34.62
N THR A 61 -6.48 28.87 35.15
CA THR A 61 -7.78 28.94 34.48
C THR A 61 -8.17 30.38 34.21
N ILE A 62 -8.86 30.63 33.10
CA ILE A 62 -9.26 31.99 32.71
C ILE A 62 -10.19 32.61 33.79
N ASP A 63 -11.01 31.80 34.46
CA ASP A 63 -11.95 32.31 35.47
C ASP A 63 -11.28 32.78 36.77
N THR A 64 -10.11 32.23 37.11
CA THR A 64 -9.46 32.46 38.40
C THR A 64 -8.23 33.36 38.29
N ASP A 65 -7.57 33.38 37.13
CA ASP A 65 -6.31 34.11 36.94
C ASP A 65 -6.53 35.48 36.29
N ILE A 66 -6.16 36.55 37.02
CA ILE A 66 -6.34 37.95 36.58
C ILE A 66 -5.53 38.24 35.31
N VAL A 67 -4.35 37.66 35.17
CA VAL A 67 -3.49 37.86 34.00
C VAL A 67 -4.11 37.15 32.80
N LEU A 68 -4.56 35.91 32.95
CA LEU A 68 -5.21 35.20 31.85
C LEU A 68 -6.50 35.90 31.40
N LYS A 69 -7.29 36.49 32.31
CA LYS A 69 -8.46 37.32 31.94
C LYS A 69 -8.12 38.52 31.05
N ARG A 70 -6.95 39.12 31.27
CA ARG A 70 -6.46 40.24 30.47
C ARG A 70 -5.97 39.74 29.10
N ILE A 71 -5.22 38.64 29.09
CA ILE A 71 -4.74 38.02 27.85
C ILE A 71 -5.90 37.64 26.94
N VAL A 72 -6.97 37.01 27.46
CA VAL A 72 -8.12 36.62 26.61
C VAL A 72 -8.94 37.80 26.09
N LYS A 73 -8.78 38.99 26.68
CA LYS A 73 -9.31 40.26 26.15
C LYS A 73 -8.38 40.90 25.11
N GLY A 74 -7.26 40.25 24.78
CA GLY A 74 -6.29 40.72 23.81
C GLY A 74 -5.24 41.68 24.39
N GLU A 75 -5.14 41.81 25.72
CA GLU A 75 -4.09 42.65 26.31
C GLU A 75 -2.73 41.94 26.25
N THR A 76 -1.67 42.67 25.89
CA THR A 76 -0.30 42.24 26.20
C THR A 76 0.00 42.59 27.65
N VAL A 77 0.52 41.64 28.43
CA VAL A 77 0.76 41.83 29.86
C VAL A 77 2.26 41.84 30.14
N TYR A 78 2.69 42.86 30.88
CA TYR A 78 4.06 43.05 31.36
C TYR A 78 4.06 43.00 32.88
N ILE A 79 4.90 42.16 33.48
CA ILE A 79 5.12 42.08 34.93
C ILE A 79 6.62 42.14 35.18
N TYR A 80 7.10 43.22 35.77
CA TYR A 80 8.54 43.46 35.97
C TYR A 80 9.07 42.92 37.31
N ASP A 81 8.18 42.71 38.29
CA ASP A 81 8.52 42.12 39.60
C ASP A 81 7.39 41.16 40.03
N VAL A 82 7.44 39.93 39.55
CA VAL A 82 6.47 38.86 39.84
C VAL A 82 6.33 38.57 41.35
N PRO A 83 7.40 38.56 42.18
CA PRO A 83 7.26 38.33 43.62
C PRO A 83 6.31 39.31 44.32
N THR A 84 6.40 40.60 43.95
CA THR A 84 5.66 41.69 44.62
C THR A 84 4.42 42.16 43.87
N ASP A 85 4.26 41.82 42.59
CA ASP A 85 3.11 42.21 41.78
C ASP A 85 1.80 41.54 42.27
N PRO A 86 0.74 42.31 42.58
CA PRO A 86 -0.52 41.78 43.08
C PRO A 86 -1.35 41.03 42.02
N ALA A 87 -1.08 41.25 40.73
CA ALA A 87 -1.70 40.52 39.62
C ALA A 87 -0.95 39.22 39.30
N ALA A 88 0.25 38.99 39.83
CA ALA A 88 1.01 37.78 39.58
C ALA A 88 0.37 36.54 40.20
N SER A 89 0.00 35.59 39.34
CA SER A 89 -0.57 34.29 39.71
C SER A 89 0.34 33.50 40.67
N PRO A 90 -0.24 32.70 41.61
CA PRO A 90 0.53 31.74 42.40
C PRO A 90 1.37 30.80 41.54
N ALA A 91 0.90 30.49 40.32
CA ALA A 91 1.66 29.67 39.37
C ALA A 91 3.00 30.32 39.02
N PHE A 92 3.04 31.62 38.70
CA PHE A 92 4.29 32.30 38.33
C PHE A 92 5.31 32.29 39.47
N LYS A 93 4.83 32.43 40.71
CA LYS A 93 5.67 32.35 41.92
C LYS A 93 6.19 30.93 42.16
N LEU A 94 5.36 29.90 41.91
CA LEU A 94 5.79 28.50 41.96
C LEU A 94 6.93 28.20 40.97
N PHE A 95 6.89 28.82 39.79
CA PHE A 95 7.94 28.70 38.77
C PHE A 95 9.18 29.58 39.04
N GLY A 96 9.20 30.35 40.14
CA GLY A 96 10.35 31.20 40.50
C GLY A 96 10.57 32.39 39.56
N ILE A 97 9.57 32.76 38.77
CA ILE A 97 9.68 33.84 37.78
C ILE A 97 9.90 35.17 38.50
N LYS A 98 10.83 35.98 37.99
CA LYS A 98 11.18 37.32 38.46
C LYS A 98 10.49 38.40 37.64
N SER A 99 10.50 38.27 36.32
CA SER A 99 9.75 39.12 35.39
C SER A 99 9.18 38.31 34.23
N LEU A 100 8.10 38.78 33.61
CA LEU A 100 7.39 38.07 32.55
C LEU A 100 6.74 39.05 31.56
N ILE A 101 6.86 38.76 30.27
CA ILE A 101 5.98 39.32 29.24
C ILE A 101 5.12 38.22 28.65
N ILE A 102 3.85 38.53 28.38
CA ILE A 102 2.91 37.62 27.75
C ILE A 102 2.19 38.33 26.60
N TRP A 103 2.25 37.74 25.41
CA TRP A 103 1.49 38.17 24.24
C TRP A 103 0.36 37.20 23.91
N PRO A 104 -0.86 37.69 23.65
CA PRO A 104 -1.94 36.87 23.13
C PRO A 104 -1.67 36.47 21.67
N LEU A 105 -2.04 35.24 21.32
CA LEU A 105 -2.13 34.76 19.94
C LEU A 105 -3.60 34.62 19.56
N TYR A 106 -3.98 35.19 18.43
CA TYR A 106 -5.36 35.25 17.98
C TYR A 106 -5.69 34.16 16.96
N ASP A 107 -6.97 33.86 16.84
CA ASP A 107 -7.53 33.16 15.69
C ASP A 107 -7.48 34.02 14.41
N LYS A 108 -7.94 33.42 13.30
CA LYS A 108 -7.80 33.97 11.94
C LYS A 108 -8.57 35.28 11.76
N ASP A 109 -9.66 35.43 12.48
CA ASP A 109 -10.51 36.61 12.41
C ASP A 109 -10.01 37.73 13.34
N ASN A 110 -8.92 37.48 14.09
CA ASN A 110 -8.42 38.34 15.17
C ASN A 110 -9.49 38.65 16.23
N ILE A 111 -10.41 37.71 16.46
CA ILE A 111 -11.55 37.88 17.38
C ILE A 111 -11.25 37.20 18.71
N THR A 112 -10.70 35.98 18.68
CA THR A 112 -10.53 35.14 19.88
C THR A 112 -9.07 34.81 20.12
N VAL A 113 -8.63 34.89 21.38
CA VAL A 113 -7.28 34.47 21.79
C VAL A 113 -7.24 32.96 22.00
N ASN A 114 -6.43 32.25 21.21
CA ASN A 114 -6.35 30.78 21.20
C ASN A 114 -5.07 30.24 21.88
N GLY A 115 -4.13 31.11 22.20
CA GLY A 115 -2.87 30.76 22.85
C GLY A 115 -2.10 32.00 23.29
N LEU A 116 -0.88 31.79 23.79
CA LEU A 116 0.01 32.87 24.18
C LEU A 116 1.48 32.48 23.98
N ILE A 117 2.30 33.49 23.77
CA ILE A 117 3.76 33.40 23.90
C ILE A 117 4.14 34.13 25.18
N CYS A 118 4.96 33.51 26.03
CA CYS A 118 5.48 34.18 27.21
C CYS A 118 6.99 34.05 27.35
N ILE A 119 7.61 35.13 27.83
CA ILE A 119 9.06 35.25 28.03
C ILE A 119 9.32 35.49 29.53
N PRO A 120 9.50 34.43 30.33
CA PRO A 120 9.90 34.54 31.72
C PRO A 120 11.40 34.77 31.88
N ASP A 121 11.79 35.58 32.86
CA ASP A 121 13.14 35.59 33.42
C ASP A 121 13.06 35.12 34.89
N ILE A 122 13.90 34.17 35.27
CA ILE A 122 13.98 33.62 36.64
C ILE A 122 15.21 34.12 37.42
N TYR A 123 16.14 34.83 36.76
CA TYR A 123 17.39 35.27 37.35
C TYR A 123 17.30 36.70 37.86
N LYS A 124 16.67 37.59 37.11
CA LYS A 124 16.59 39.02 37.43
C LYS A 124 15.28 39.64 36.97
N ASN A 125 14.95 40.79 37.55
CA ASN A 125 13.87 41.64 37.07
C ASN A 125 14.34 42.31 35.77
N HIS A 126 13.69 42.00 34.66
CA HIS A 126 14.00 42.57 33.36
C HIS A 126 12.96 43.64 32.99
N GLU A 127 13.36 44.91 33.03
CA GLU A 127 12.59 45.99 32.41
C GLU A 127 13.01 46.12 30.95
N PHE A 128 12.09 45.80 30.05
CA PHE A 128 12.32 45.92 28.61
C PHE A 128 12.08 47.37 28.19
N SER A 129 13.01 47.96 27.43
CA SER A 129 12.80 49.29 26.85
C SER A 129 11.62 49.27 25.88
N LYS A 130 10.97 50.43 25.67
CA LYS A 130 9.83 50.52 24.73
C LYS A 130 10.17 50.02 23.33
N ASP A 131 11.37 50.32 22.84
CA ASP A 131 11.87 49.86 21.53
C ASP A 131 11.94 48.32 21.43
N VAL A 132 12.40 47.64 22.49
CA VAL A 132 12.44 46.17 22.54
C VAL A 132 11.02 45.59 22.61
N GLN A 133 10.12 46.22 23.36
CA GLN A 133 8.71 45.80 23.44
C GLN A 133 8.01 45.91 22.07
N GLU A 134 8.22 47.01 21.35
CA GLU A 134 7.64 47.24 20.02
C GLU A 134 8.15 46.21 18.99
N LYS A 135 9.47 45.97 18.94
CA LYS A 135 10.07 44.97 18.04
C LYS A 135 9.56 43.55 18.33
N CYS A 136 9.47 43.16 19.60
CA CYS A 136 8.88 41.88 19.98
C CYS A 136 7.40 41.80 19.57
N HIS A 137 6.63 42.88 19.76
CA HIS A 137 5.22 42.92 19.36
C HIS A 137 5.05 42.75 17.85
N GLU A 138 5.89 43.37 17.02
CA GLU A 138 5.88 43.19 15.56
C GLU A 138 6.18 41.74 15.16
N LEU A 139 7.19 41.11 15.76
CA LEU A 139 7.53 39.71 15.52
C LEU A 139 6.37 38.76 15.87
N ILE A 140 5.70 39.00 17.01
CA ILE A 140 4.53 38.21 17.41
C ILE A 140 3.37 38.44 16.44
N LYS A 141 3.15 39.67 15.96
CA LYS A 141 2.09 39.98 15.00
C LYS A 141 2.33 39.30 13.65
N GLU A 142 3.57 39.29 13.16
CA GLU A 142 3.97 38.58 11.95
C GLU A 142 3.76 37.07 12.11
N PHE A 143 4.19 36.51 13.24
CA PHE A 143 3.97 35.10 13.56
C PHE A 143 2.48 34.77 13.66
N ASN A 144 1.68 35.61 14.31
CA ASN A 144 0.24 35.44 14.44
C ASN A 144 -0.46 35.46 13.07
N LYS A 145 0.04 36.25 12.11
CA LYS A 145 -0.43 36.22 10.72
C LYS A 145 -0.05 34.91 10.03
N GLU A 146 1.21 34.49 10.15
CA GLU A 146 1.74 33.27 9.53
C GLU A 146 0.99 32.00 9.97
N ILE A 147 0.66 31.88 11.26
CA ILE A 147 -0.07 30.71 11.80
C ILE A 147 -1.55 30.68 11.39
N ASN A 148 -2.11 31.82 10.97
CA ASN A 148 -3.50 31.94 10.56
C ASN A 148 -3.69 31.83 9.04
N GLU A 149 -2.63 32.05 8.25
CA GLU A 149 -2.59 31.79 6.80
C GLU A 149 -2.58 30.27 6.47
N ASP A 150 -2.09 29.41 7.38
CA ASP A 150 -2.04 27.95 7.20
C ASP A 150 -3.36 27.19 7.47
N LYS A 151 -4.45 27.90 7.79
CA LYS A 151 -5.75 27.23 8.03
C LYS A 151 -6.47 26.97 6.72
N VAL A 152 -6.67 25.68 6.42
CA VAL A 152 -7.55 25.23 5.33
C VAL A 152 -8.98 25.53 5.74
N ASN A 153 -9.66 26.36 4.95
CA ASN A 153 -11.09 26.65 5.05
C ASN A 153 -11.73 26.23 3.74
N ALA A 154 -12.36 25.07 3.72
CA ALA A 154 -13.01 24.50 2.54
C ALA A 154 -14.01 23.43 2.97
N LYS A 155 -14.87 22.99 2.04
CA LYS A 155 -15.73 21.83 2.30
C LYS A 155 -14.88 20.59 2.59
N VAL A 156 -15.36 19.73 3.50
CA VAL A 156 -14.66 18.49 3.86
C VAL A 156 -14.30 17.64 2.63
N ALA A 157 -15.18 17.54 1.64
CA ALA A 157 -14.91 16.82 0.39
C ALA A 157 -13.68 17.37 -0.38
N GLU A 158 -13.53 18.69 -0.44
CA GLU A 158 -12.39 19.37 -1.06
C GLU A 158 -11.10 19.12 -0.27
N VAL A 159 -11.20 19.16 1.06
CA VAL A 159 -10.05 18.88 1.93
C VAL A 159 -9.54 17.45 1.75
N ILE A 160 -10.44 16.46 1.65
CA ILE A 160 -10.07 15.06 1.43
C ILE A 160 -9.38 14.91 0.07
N THR A 161 -10.01 15.38 -1.01
CA THR A 161 -9.49 15.22 -2.38
C THR A 161 -8.16 15.93 -2.59
N ASN A 162 -8.00 17.16 -2.09
CA ASN A 162 -6.72 17.87 -2.07
C ASN A 162 -5.64 17.11 -1.30
N TYR A 163 -5.98 16.53 -0.14
CA TYR A 163 -5.02 15.75 0.64
C TYR A 163 -4.60 14.45 -0.08
N LEU A 164 -5.52 13.78 -0.78
CA LEU A 164 -5.17 12.64 -1.64
C LEU A 164 -4.19 13.04 -2.75
N GLY A 165 -4.44 14.18 -3.41
CA GLY A 165 -3.57 14.73 -4.45
C GLY A 165 -2.16 15.03 -3.93
N LYS A 166 -2.05 15.64 -2.74
CA LYS A 166 -0.75 15.85 -2.05
C LYS A 166 -0.01 14.53 -1.80
N ASN A 167 -0.74 13.47 -1.49
CA ASN A 167 -0.20 12.11 -1.31
C ASN A 167 0.02 11.36 -2.64
N ARG A 168 0.04 12.08 -3.77
CA ARG A 168 0.35 11.57 -5.11
C ARG A 168 -0.64 10.50 -5.61
N VAL A 169 -1.87 10.51 -5.11
CA VAL A 169 -2.97 9.77 -5.70
C VAL A 169 -3.31 10.44 -7.02
N LYS A 170 -3.40 9.65 -8.09
CA LYS A 170 -3.76 10.12 -9.44
C LYS A 170 -5.05 9.51 -9.95
N GLU A 171 -5.40 8.31 -9.47
CA GLU A 171 -6.59 7.60 -9.89
C GLU A 171 -7.39 7.12 -8.67
N ILE A 172 -8.71 7.30 -8.73
CA ILE A 172 -9.65 6.74 -7.77
C ILE A 172 -10.63 5.83 -8.52
N TYR A 173 -10.69 4.55 -8.16
CA TYR A 173 -11.53 3.57 -8.84
C TYR A 173 -12.87 3.42 -8.13
N GLY A 174 -13.99 3.42 -8.86
CA GLY A 174 -15.30 3.33 -8.22
C GLY A 174 -16.51 3.41 -9.13
N ILE A 175 -17.69 3.34 -8.51
CA ILE A 175 -18.99 3.59 -9.15
C ILE A 175 -19.63 4.80 -8.48
N PRO A 176 -20.02 5.85 -9.22
CA PRO A 176 -20.64 7.04 -8.65
C PRO A 176 -21.86 6.71 -7.78
N CYS A 177 -21.99 7.38 -6.62
CA CYS A 177 -23.13 7.23 -5.74
C CYS A 177 -23.50 8.56 -5.08
N SER A 178 -24.77 8.73 -4.73
CA SER A 178 -25.29 9.92 -4.06
C SER A 178 -24.66 10.15 -2.68
N THR A 179 -24.29 9.09 -1.96
CA THR A 179 -23.76 9.17 -0.58
C THR A 179 -22.39 9.84 -0.47
N PHE A 180 -21.65 9.95 -1.57
CA PHE A 180 -20.40 10.70 -1.64
C PHE A 180 -20.37 11.70 -2.80
N SER A 181 -21.55 12.10 -3.30
CA SER A 181 -21.66 13.08 -4.39
C SER A 181 -20.81 14.35 -4.20
N PRO A 182 -20.66 14.93 -2.98
CA PRO A 182 -19.76 16.08 -2.79
C PRO A 182 -18.30 15.82 -3.17
N MET A 183 -17.81 14.58 -3.02
CA MET A 183 -16.45 14.21 -3.47
C MET A 183 -16.36 14.23 -5.00
N LEU A 184 -17.39 13.73 -5.69
CA LEU A 184 -17.44 13.73 -7.16
C LEU A 184 -17.50 15.16 -7.71
N ASP A 185 -18.27 16.02 -7.06
CA ASP A 185 -18.37 17.46 -7.36
C ASP A 185 -17.00 18.12 -7.29
N THR A 186 -16.24 17.90 -6.21
CA THR A 186 -14.89 18.48 -6.10
C THR A 186 -13.90 17.93 -7.14
N LEU A 187 -14.02 16.65 -7.51
CA LEU A 187 -13.15 16.06 -8.53
C LEU A 187 -13.35 16.67 -9.93
N LEU A 188 -14.45 17.39 -10.19
CA LEU A 188 -14.65 18.13 -11.45
C LEU A 188 -13.62 19.26 -11.63
N ASP A 189 -13.17 19.85 -10.53
CA ASP A 189 -12.23 20.99 -10.52
C ASP A 189 -10.77 20.54 -10.39
N MET A 190 -10.50 19.25 -10.14
CA MET A 190 -9.15 18.71 -9.99
C MET A 190 -8.61 18.16 -11.31
N LYS A 191 -7.36 18.52 -11.65
CA LYS A 191 -6.68 18.00 -12.85
C LYS A 191 -5.75 16.84 -12.54
N GLU A 192 -5.35 16.71 -11.28
CA GLU A 192 -4.35 15.78 -10.81
C GLU A 192 -4.93 14.39 -10.51
N ILE A 193 -6.23 14.31 -10.23
CA ILE A 193 -6.94 13.08 -9.85
C ILE A 193 -8.05 12.80 -10.85
N GLU A 194 -8.01 11.62 -11.46
CA GLU A 194 -9.06 11.12 -12.34
C GLU A 194 -9.93 10.09 -11.59
N PHE A 195 -11.25 10.27 -11.64
CA PHE A 195 -12.19 9.24 -11.16
C PHE A 195 -12.43 8.19 -12.25
N ILE A 196 -11.93 6.99 -12.03
CA ILE A 196 -12.04 5.85 -12.95
C ILE A 196 -13.34 5.10 -12.65
N ARG A 197 -14.36 5.40 -13.46
CA ARG A 197 -15.67 4.75 -13.39
C ARG A 197 -15.60 3.34 -13.98
N VAL A 198 -15.71 2.36 -13.09
CA VAL A 198 -15.88 0.94 -13.42
C VAL A 198 -17.37 0.56 -13.53
N SER A 199 -17.66 -0.67 -13.94
CA SER A 199 -19.01 -1.22 -14.00
C SER A 199 -19.40 -2.04 -12.76
N ASN A 200 -18.42 -2.56 -12.00
CA ASN A 200 -18.63 -3.32 -10.76
C ASN A 200 -17.62 -2.93 -9.67
N GLU A 201 -18.04 -2.81 -8.40
CA GLU A 201 -17.14 -2.42 -7.32
C GLU A 201 -16.05 -3.46 -6.99
N SER A 202 -16.29 -4.74 -7.31
CA SER A 202 -15.23 -5.76 -7.27
C SER A 202 -14.07 -5.38 -8.19
N CYS A 203 -14.36 -4.89 -9.40
CA CYS A 203 -13.36 -4.42 -10.34
C CYS A 203 -12.60 -3.20 -9.81
N ALA A 204 -13.28 -2.26 -9.13
CA ALA A 204 -12.61 -1.13 -8.49
C ALA A 204 -11.56 -1.60 -7.48
N SER A 205 -11.93 -2.55 -6.62
CA SER A 205 -11.01 -3.10 -5.62
C SER A 205 -9.86 -3.89 -6.24
N PHE A 206 -10.11 -4.70 -7.28
CA PHE A 206 -9.03 -5.41 -7.99
C PHE A 206 -8.09 -4.47 -8.75
N ALA A 207 -8.61 -3.39 -9.36
CA ALA A 207 -7.82 -2.37 -10.03
C ALA A 207 -6.92 -1.63 -9.03
N ALA A 208 -7.48 -1.14 -7.92
CA ALA A 208 -6.69 -0.49 -6.88
C ALA A 208 -5.64 -1.42 -6.26
N GLU A 209 -6.00 -2.69 -6.02
CA GLU A 209 -5.08 -3.70 -5.48
C GLU A 209 -3.92 -3.98 -6.44
N THR A 210 -4.20 -4.21 -7.72
CA THR A 210 -3.17 -4.52 -8.72
C THR A 210 -2.27 -3.31 -8.98
N TYR A 211 -2.85 -2.11 -9.08
CA TYR A 211 -2.08 -0.86 -9.17
C TYR A 211 -1.12 -0.74 -7.97
N ALA A 212 -1.63 -0.93 -6.75
CA ALA A 212 -0.84 -0.82 -5.54
C ALA A 212 0.25 -1.91 -5.46
N LYS A 213 -0.08 -3.14 -5.87
CA LYS A 213 0.83 -4.29 -5.86
C LYS A 213 2.03 -4.10 -6.77
N LEU A 214 1.79 -3.62 -7.99
CA LEU A 214 2.81 -3.51 -9.02
C LEU A 214 3.58 -2.18 -8.96
N SER A 215 2.94 -1.08 -8.57
CA SER A 215 3.60 0.23 -8.47
C SER A 215 4.23 0.50 -7.09
N GLY A 216 3.81 -0.22 -6.06
CA GLY A 216 4.19 0.04 -4.66
C GLY A 216 3.54 1.30 -4.05
N LYS A 217 2.70 2.02 -4.80
CA LYS A 217 1.97 3.23 -4.39
C LYS A 217 0.62 2.89 -3.78
N LEU A 218 -0.05 3.89 -3.18
CA LEU A 218 -1.40 3.74 -2.63
C LEU A 218 -2.43 3.58 -3.76
N GLY A 219 -3.18 2.49 -3.76
CA GLY A 219 -4.39 2.36 -4.58
C GLY A 219 -5.60 2.94 -3.83
N VAL A 220 -6.52 3.63 -4.51
CA VAL A 220 -7.69 4.24 -3.85
C VAL A 220 -8.99 3.78 -4.51
N CYS A 221 -9.93 3.34 -3.68
CA CYS A 221 -11.29 3.04 -4.10
C CYS A 221 -12.27 4.05 -3.49
N LEU A 222 -13.33 4.41 -4.22
CA LEU A 222 -14.44 5.22 -3.70
C LEU A 222 -15.79 4.65 -4.14
N MET A 223 -16.62 4.23 -3.18
CA MET A 223 -17.88 3.52 -3.46
C MET A 223 -18.92 3.71 -2.36
N SER A 224 -20.14 3.22 -2.58
CA SER A 224 -21.19 3.22 -1.55
C SER A 224 -20.82 2.26 -0.42
N GLY A 225 -20.95 2.67 0.84
CA GLY A 225 -20.71 1.81 2.00
C GLY A 225 -21.67 0.62 2.09
N ALA A 226 -22.91 0.77 1.63
CA ALA A 226 -23.92 -0.28 1.76
C ALA A 226 -23.86 -1.35 0.66
N ALA A 227 -23.97 -0.97 -0.61
CA ALA A 227 -23.94 -1.94 -1.71
C ALA A 227 -22.52 -2.13 -2.27
N GLY A 228 -21.75 -1.05 -2.34
CA GLY A 228 -20.47 -1.05 -3.04
C GLY A 228 -19.38 -1.80 -2.32
N VAL A 229 -19.17 -1.54 -1.03
CA VAL A 229 -18.11 -2.19 -0.26
C VAL A 229 -18.32 -3.72 -0.15
N PRO A 230 -19.55 -4.24 0.11
CA PRO A 230 -19.78 -5.68 0.01
C PRO A 230 -19.44 -6.29 -1.36
N ASN A 231 -19.79 -5.61 -2.47
CA ASN A 231 -19.39 -6.05 -3.81
C ASN A 231 -17.87 -6.03 -4.00
N ALA A 232 -17.17 -5.08 -3.40
CA ALA A 232 -15.71 -4.95 -3.44
C ALA A 232 -14.95 -5.90 -2.51
N LEU A 233 -15.64 -6.65 -1.65
CA LEU A 233 -15.02 -7.35 -0.53
C LEU A 233 -13.92 -8.34 -0.96
N ASN A 234 -14.10 -9.04 -2.08
CA ASN A 234 -13.09 -9.97 -2.59
C ASN A 234 -11.76 -9.29 -2.92
N GLY A 235 -11.75 -8.12 -3.57
CA GLY A 235 -10.53 -7.40 -3.86
C GLY A 235 -9.92 -6.72 -2.62
N ILE A 236 -10.75 -6.29 -1.66
CA ILE A 236 -10.26 -5.75 -0.39
C ILE A 236 -9.53 -6.84 0.41
N ILE A 237 -10.13 -8.03 0.55
CA ILE A 237 -9.47 -9.10 1.28
C ILE A 237 -8.24 -9.59 0.52
N GLN A 238 -8.29 -9.62 -0.81
CA GLN A 238 -7.10 -9.90 -1.61
C GLN A 238 -5.96 -8.95 -1.26
N ALA A 239 -6.23 -7.64 -1.19
CA ALA A 239 -5.21 -6.66 -0.84
C ALA A 239 -4.58 -6.93 0.54
N LYS A 240 -5.36 -7.45 1.50
CA LYS A 240 -4.81 -7.87 2.81
C LYS A 240 -3.84 -9.05 2.65
N GLU A 241 -4.22 -10.07 1.89
CA GLU A 241 -3.42 -11.28 1.71
C GLU A 241 -2.16 -11.03 0.88
N SER A 242 -2.27 -10.19 -0.15
CA SER A 242 -1.15 -9.81 -1.03
C SER A 242 -0.27 -8.68 -0.48
N LYS A 243 -0.64 -8.11 0.67
CA LYS A 243 0.00 -6.96 1.33
C LYS A 243 0.01 -5.72 0.43
N SER A 244 -1.08 -5.44 -0.26
CA SER A 244 -1.24 -4.28 -1.15
C SER A 244 -1.83 -3.08 -0.40
N PRO A 245 -1.19 -1.90 -0.43
CA PRO A 245 -1.67 -0.71 0.27
C PRO A 245 -2.84 -0.08 -0.50
N ILE A 246 -4.08 -0.39 -0.10
CA ILE A 246 -5.27 0.27 -0.67
C ILE A 246 -6.01 1.08 0.40
N LEU A 247 -6.53 2.24 0.01
CA LEU A 247 -7.44 3.05 0.79
C LEU A 247 -8.85 2.91 0.23
N VAL A 248 -9.75 2.31 1.00
CA VAL A 248 -11.17 2.17 0.67
C VAL A 248 -11.92 3.35 1.28
N LEU A 249 -12.35 4.29 0.46
CA LEU A 249 -13.26 5.34 0.85
C LEU A 249 -14.69 4.87 0.59
N SER A 250 -15.57 5.01 1.58
CA SER A 250 -16.98 4.69 1.41
C SER A 250 -17.89 5.84 1.76
N GLY A 251 -18.84 6.16 0.88
CA GLY A 251 -19.91 7.09 1.21
C GLY A 251 -20.89 6.44 2.19
N TYR A 252 -21.27 7.17 3.22
CA TYR A 252 -22.13 6.70 4.31
C TYR A 252 -23.39 7.59 4.42
N VAL A 253 -24.43 7.07 5.06
CA VAL A 253 -25.65 7.86 5.34
C VAL A 253 -25.34 9.06 6.23
N ASN A 254 -26.25 10.03 6.28
CA ASN A 254 -26.07 11.17 7.17
C ASN A 254 -25.98 10.70 8.62
N THR A 255 -25.19 11.37 9.46
CA THR A 255 -25.00 10.95 10.87
C THR A 255 -26.31 10.91 11.66
N PHE A 256 -27.30 11.74 11.32
CA PHE A 256 -28.63 11.76 11.95
C PHE A 256 -29.61 10.70 11.41
N GLU A 257 -29.26 9.97 10.35
CA GLU A 257 -30.05 8.88 9.75
C GLU A 257 -29.57 7.49 10.18
N GLU A 258 -28.42 7.43 10.84
CA GLU A 258 -27.80 6.20 11.32
C GLU A 258 -28.74 5.47 12.31
N GLY A 259 -28.83 4.13 12.18
CA GLY A 259 -29.80 3.32 12.93
C GLY A 259 -31.29 3.49 12.59
N LEU A 260 -31.69 4.44 11.73
CA LEU A 260 -33.12 4.70 11.44
C LEU A 260 -33.70 3.92 10.25
N GLY A 261 -32.93 2.98 9.68
CA GLY A 261 -33.37 2.23 8.48
C GLY A 261 -33.37 3.06 7.20
N ALA A 262 -32.58 4.13 7.13
CA ALA A 262 -32.41 4.92 5.92
C ALA A 262 -31.85 4.10 4.76
N MET A 263 -32.18 4.49 3.53
CA MET A 263 -31.62 3.86 2.33
C MET A 263 -30.09 3.98 2.36
N HIS A 264 -29.38 2.91 1.96
CA HIS A 264 -27.91 2.81 2.06
C HIS A 264 -27.33 2.85 3.48
N ASN A 265 -28.14 2.70 4.53
CA ASN A 265 -27.63 2.52 5.89
C ASN A 265 -27.22 1.06 6.13
N PHE A 266 -25.92 0.81 6.24
CA PHE A 266 -25.36 -0.52 6.52
C PHE A 266 -24.08 -0.38 7.31
N GLU A 267 -23.95 -1.11 8.42
CA GLU A 267 -22.80 -1.06 9.32
C GLU A 267 -21.59 -1.83 8.76
N ILE A 268 -21.13 -1.43 7.57
CA ILE A 268 -20.05 -2.09 6.84
C ILE A 268 -18.75 -2.16 7.65
N HIS A 269 -18.54 -1.21 8.55
CA HIS A 269 -17.38 -1.18 9.43
C HIS A 269 -17.28 -2.47 10.27
N ASN A 270 -18.39 -3.05 10.73
CA ASN A 270 -18.36 -4.30 11.51
C ASN A 270 -17.83 -5.50 10.70
N ILE A 271 -18.04 -5.51 9.38
CA ILE A 271 -17.53 -6.57 8.49
C ILE A 271 -16.04 -6.35 8.23
N LEU A 272 -15.62 -5.09 8.13
CA LEU A 272 -14.26 -4.75 7.72
C LEU A 272 -13.21 -4.87 8.83
N ASP A 273 -13.58 -4.90 10.11
CA ASP A 273 -12.61 -4.94 11.23
C ASP A 273 -11.59 -6.08 11.12
N ASN A 274 -11.97 -7.22 10.55
CA ASN A 274 -11.08 -8.36 10.33
C ASN A 274 -10.48 -8.42 8.91
N VAL A 275 -10.79 -7.45 8.06
CA VAL A 275 -10.43 -7.42 6.64
C VAL A 275 -9.45 -6.28 6.32
N VAL A 276 -9.42 -5.22 7.12
CA VAL A 276 -8.53 -4.07 6.92
C VAL A 276 -7.62 -3.84 8.12
N LYS A 277 -6.49 -3.15 7.92
CA LYS A 277 -5.54 -2.76 9.00
C LYS A 277 -6.07 -1.61 9.84
N TYR A 278 -6.90 -0.76 9.26
CA TYR A 278 -7.51 0.39 9.92
C TYR A 278 -8.89 0.63 9.36
N ASN A 279 -9.86 0.86 10.24
CA ASN A 279 -11.26 1.02 9.89
C ASN A 279 -11.87 2.16 10.72
N LYS A 280 -12.41 3.18 10.04
CA LYS A 280 -13.01 4.32 10.75
C LYS A 280 -14.14 4.97 9.95
N VAL A 281 -15.26 5.26 10.60
CA VAL A 281 -16.27 6.19 10.08
C VAL A 281 -16.05 7.56 10.72
N ILE A 282 -15.86 8.60 9.91
CA ILE A 282 -15.52 9.95 10.38
C ILE A 282 -16.82 10.73 10.64
N LYS A 283 -17.20 10.87 11.92
CA LYS A 283 -18.46 11.52 12.32
C LYS A 283 -18.33 13.02 12.64
N ARG A 284 -17.13 13.59 12.51
CA ARG A 284 -16.84 15.01 12.78
C ARG A 284 -15.87 15.55 11.75
N GLU A 285 -16.17 16.72 11.21
CA GLU A 285 -15.35 17.41 10.21
C GLU A 285 -13.92 17.65 10.70
N SER A 286 -13.74 18.04 11.96
CA SER A 286 -12.42 18.34 12.55
C SER A 286 -11.47 17.14 12.63
N ASP A 287 -11.99 15.91 12.56
CA ASP A 287 -11.18 14.69 12.60
C ASP A 287 -10.68 14.27 11.21
N VAL A 288 -11.21 14.84 10.11
CA VAL A 288 -11.05 14.28 8.76
C VAL A 288 -9.60 14.12 8.31
N LEU A 289 -8.81 15.20 8.39
CA LEU A 289 -7.42 15.18 7.93
C LEU A 289 -6.55 14.25 8.77
N LYS A 290 -6.75 14.26 10.10
CA LYS A 290 -5.99 13.41 11.02
C LYS A 290 -6.24 11.93 10.76
N GLU A 291 -7.51 11.56 10.61
CA GLU A 291 -7.90 10.16 10.39
C GLU A 291 -7.49 9.67 8.99
N LEU A 292 -7.61 10.52 7.97
CA LEU A 292 -7.15 10.21 6.63
C LEU A 292 -5.62 10.06 6.56
N LYS A 293 -4.86 10.98 7.19
CA LYS A 293 -3.40 10.86 7.31
C LYS A 293 -3.00 9.54 7.95
N LYS A 294 -3.58 9.24 9.11
CA LYS A 294 -3.33 8.00 9.84
C LYS A 294 -3.65 6.77 9.01
N ALA A 295 -4.76 6.77 8.26
CA ALA A 295 -5.13 5.65 7.40
C ALA A 295 -4.08 5.40 6.30
N ILE A 296 -3.62 6.45 5.61
CA ILE A 296 -2.59 6.33 4.57
C ILE A 296 -1.27 5.84 5.17
N GLU A 297 -0.85 6.38 6.31
CA GLU A 297 0.36 5.94 7.02
C GLU A 297 0.28 4.44 7.38
N ILE A 298 -0.85 3.98 7.93
CA ILE A 298 -1.07 2.57 8.25
C ILE A 298 -1.07 1.69 7.00
N ALA A 299 -1.73 2.12 5.91
CA ALA A 299 -1.78 1.34 4.67
C ALA A 299 -0.37 1.12 4.08
N MET A 300 0.45 2.17 4.10
CA MET A 300 1.78 2.21 3.49
C MET A 300 2.89 1.64 4.39
N THR A 301 2.68 1.59 5.71
CA THR A 301 3.64 1.01 6.66
C THR A 301 3.67 -0.50 6.52
N PRO A 302 4.84 -1.12 6.27
CA PRO A 302 4.98 -2.58 6.21
C PRO A 302 4.60 -3.30 7.52
N PRO A 303 4.03 -4.52 7.46
CA PRO A 303 3.46 -5.13 6.26
C PRO A 303 2.29 -4.29 5.73
N LYS A 304 2.34 -3.91 4.45
CA LYS A 304 1.35 -3.05 3.80
C LYS A 304 -0.01 -3.75 3.74
N GLY A 305 -1.09 -3.00 3.56
CA GLY A 305 -2.42 -3.60 3.44
C GLY A 305 -3.56 -2.59 3.34
N PRO A 306 -4.80 -3.08 3.20
CA PRO A 306 -5.98 -2.26 3.03
C PRO A 306 -6.35 -1.51 4.31
N VAL A 307 -6.90 -0.32 4.14
CA VAL A 307 -7.53 0.50 5.19
C VAL A 307 -8.87 1.04 4.69
N HIS A 308 -9.78 1.39 5.60
CA HIS A 308 -11.11 1.89 5.27
C HIS A 308 -11.43 3.18 6.03
N ILE A 309 -11.98 4.16 5.31
CA ILE A 309 -12.56 5.39 5.84
C ILE A 309 -13.98 5.55 5.31
N GLY A 310 -14.97 5.52 6.21
CA GLY A 310 -16.37 5.85 5.94
C GLY A 310 -16.64 7.34 6.10
N LEU A 311 -17.38 7.91 5.15
CA LEU A 311 -17.60 9.34 4.97
C LEU A 311 -19.11 9.65 4.94
N PRO A 312 -19.73 10.04 6.07
CA PRO A 312 -21.11 10.48 6.11
C PRO A 312 -21.39 11.66 5.19
N LEU A 313 -22.51 11.61 4.47
CA LEU A 313 -22.88 12.63 3.47
C LEU A 313 -23.00 14.04 4.07
N ASP A 314 -23.55 14.17 5.27
CA ASP A 314 -23.67 15.45 5.97
C ASP A 314 -22.30 16.00 6.35
N ILE A 315 -21.37 15.14 6.77
CA ILE A 315 -20.00 15.54 7.11
C ILE A 315 -19.24 16.01 5.87
N LEU A 316 -19.39 15.32 4.73
CA LEU A 316 -18.77 15.74 3.46
C LEU A 316 -19.19 17.15 3.00
N LYS A 317 -20.40 17.60 3.39
CA LYS A 317 -20.96 18.91 3.03
C LYS A 317 -20.56 20.03 3.99
N LYS A 318 -20.05 19.70 5.18
CA LYS A 318 -19.65 20.72 6.16
C LYS A 318 -18.39 21.45 5.74
N GLU A 319 -18.25 22.66 6.26
CA GLU A 319 -17.00 23.41 6.22
C GLU A 319 -16.00 22.80 7.21
N PHE A 320 -14.79 22.57 6.73
CA PHE A 320 -13.63 22.26 7.54
C PHE A 320 -12.87 23.55 7.80
N SER A 321 -12.56 23.83 9.07
CA SER A 321 -11.56 24.82 9.45
C SER A 321 -10.54 24.16 10.36
N GLY A 322 -9.32 24.04 9.85
CA GLY A 322 -8.28 23.33 10.58
C GLY A 322 -6.91 23.54 9.97
N GLN A 323 -5.91 23.00 10.64
CA GLN A 323 -4.54 23.06 10.17
C GLN A 323 -4.37 22.18 8.93
N ASP A 324 -3.69 22.71 7.91
CA ASP A 324 -3.21 21.88 6.82
C ASP A 324 -2.22 20.81 7.34
N LEU A 325 -2.23 19.63 6.72
CA LEU A 325 -1.30 18.56 7.08
C LEU A 325 -0.34 18.28 5.93
N ASP A 326 0.93 18.09 6.28
CA ASP A 326 1.91 17.49 5.39
C ASP A 326 1.50 16.06 5.01
N VAL A 327 2.01 15.61 3.86
CA VAL A 327 1.84 14.25 3.36
C VAL A 327 2.11 13.19 4.42
N ALA A 328 1.45 12.04 4.28
CA ALA A 328 1.59 10.91 5.18
C ALA A 328 3.06 10.49 5.29
N THR A 329 3.55 10.33 6.52
CA THR A 329 4.92 9.87 6.75
C THR A 329 4.94 8.35 6.78
N ILE A 330 5.62 7.73 5.81
CA ILE A 330 5.76 6.27 5.76
C ILE A 330 6.81 5.87 6.79
N LEU A 331 6.40 5.12 7.81
CA LEU A 331 7.32 4.62 8.83
C LEU A 331 8.22 3.55 8.22
N SER A 332 9.53 3.69 8.43
CA SER A 332 10.50 2.66 8.08
C SER A 332 10.42 1.50 9.06
N ILE A 333 10.82 0.32 8.58
CA ILE A 333 10.93 -0.87 9.40
C ILE A 333 12.22 -0.77 10.21
N THR A 334 12.19 -1.19 11.47
CA THR A 334 13.40 -1.38 12.26
C THR A 334 14.16 -2.58 11.73
N ASN A 335 15.42 -2.40 11.35
CA ASN A 335 16.27 -3.50 10.94
C ASN A 335 16.75 -4.27 12.16
N ASP A 336 16.40 -5.56 12.26
CA ASP A 336 16.96 -6.47 13.25
C ASP A 336 18.28 -7.06 12.72
N GLU A 337 19.39 -6.47 13.18
CA GLU A 337 20.74 -6.88 12.79
C GLU A 337 21.30 -8.01 13.67
N SER A 338 20.55 -8.49 14.66
CA SER A 338 21.06 -9.42 15.70
C SER A 338 21.56 -10.75 15.16
N GLN A 339 21.10 -11.17 13.97
CA GLN A 339 21.50 -12.43 13.35
C GLN A 339 22.53 -12.26 12.22
N PHE A 340 22.94 -11.04 11.86
CA PHE A 340 23.72 -10.77 10.64
C PHE A 340 25.05 -11.52 10.61
N ASP A 341 25.85 -11.43 11.67
CA ASP A 341 27.15 -12.11 11.75
C ASP A 341 26.98 -13.64 11.65
N ARG A 342 25.98 -14.18 12.35
CA ARG A 342 25.65 -15.62 12.30
C ARG A 342 25.22 -16.04 10.89
N THR A 343 24.43 -15.23 10.21
CA THR A 343 24.01 -15.45 8.82
C THR A 343 25.21 -15.47 7.88
N VAL A 344 26.12 -14.49 7.97
CA VAL A 344 27.33 -14.44 7.15
C VAL A 344 28.18 -15.69 7.38
N LEU A 345 28.43 -16.08 8.63
CA LEU A 345 29.18 -17.29 8.97
C LEU A 345 28.52 -18.55 8.39
N THR A 346 27.20 -18.68 8.54
CA THR A 346 26.43 -19.82 8.04
C THR A 346 26.49 -19.90 6.51
N ILE A 347 26.36 -18.75 5.83
CA ILE A 347 26.48 -18.68 4.37
C ILE A 347 27.90 -19.03 3.95
N ASP A 348 28.94 -18.54 4.62
CA ASP A 348 30.33 -18.83 4.29
C ASP A 348 30.68 -20.32 4.43
N GLU A 349 30.19 -20.99 5.48
CA GLU A 349 30.41 -22.41 5.75
C GLU A 349 29.63 -23.34 4.81
N SER A 350 28.51 -22.87 4.27
CA SER A 350 27.68 -23.62 3.31
C SER A 350 28.47 -24.04 2.07
N LYS A 351 28.36 -25.31 1.68
CA LYS A 351 29.05 -25.83 0.50
C LYS A 351 28.29 -25.55 -0.77
N ASN A 352 26.96 -25.67 -0.75
CA ASN A 352 26.09 -25.26 -1.86
C ASN A 352 24.74 -24.79 -1.30
N GLY A 353 24.23 -23.69 -1.83
CA GLY A 353 22.92 -23.20 -1.45
C GLY A 353 22.02 -22.82 -2.61
N LEU A 354 20.80 -22.45 -2.24
CA LEU A 354 19.73 -22.04 -3.13
C LEU A 354 19.09 -20.78 -2.57
N ILE A 355 18.77 -19.83 -3.44
CA ILE A 355 18.00 -18.64 -3.11
C ILE A 355 16.56 -18.83 -3.61
N ILE A 356 15.58 -18.69 -2.71
CA ILE A 356 14.16 -18.72 -3.02
C ILE A 356 13.62 -17.30 -2.97
N VAL A 357 13.21 -16.78 -4.12
CA VAL A 357 12.79 -15.38 -4.28
C VAL A 357 11.27 -15.28 -4.27
N GLY A 358 10.72 -14.55 -3.30
CA GLY A 358 9.31 -14.24 -3.18
C GLY A 358 8.90 -12.93 -3.83
N GLY A 359 7.59 -12.67 -3.79
CA GLY A 359 7.01 -11.41 -4.29
C GLY A 359 7.44 -10.17 -3.51
N GLY A 360 7.99 -10.31 -2.30
CA GLY A 360 8.60 -9.22 -1.54
C GLY A 360 9.85 -8.64 -2.18
N CYS A 361 10.48 -9.36 -3.12
CA CYS A 361 11.69 -8.91 -3.83
C CYS A 361 11.41 -8.13 -5.12
N ARG A 362 10.15 -7.75 -5.41
CA ARG A 362 9.83 -6.93 -6.58
C ARG A 362 10.60 -5.61 -6.54
N GLY A 363 11.27 -5.29 -7.65
CA GLY A 363 12.16 -4.13 -7.74
C GLY A 363 13.58 -4.35 -7.18
N LEU A 364 13.89 -5.54 -6.66
CA LEU A 364 15.21 -5.89 -6.07
C LEU A 364 15.97 -6.94 -6.87
N ALA A 365 15.66 -7.08 -8.17
CA ALA A 365 16.28 -8.10 -9.03
C ALA A 365 17.82 -7.97 -9.06
N LYS A 366 18.34 -6.75 -9.09
CA LYS A 366 19.78 -6.48 -9.15
C LYS A 366 20.49 -6.93 -7.88
N GLU A 367 19.93 -6.61 -6.72
CA GLU A 367 20.46 -6.95 -5.41
C GLU A 367 20.43 -8.46 -5.16
N VAL A 368 19.35 -9.13 -5.58
CA VAL A 368 19.24 -10.59 -5.52
C VAL A 368 20.27 -11.27 -6.44
N ILE A 369 20.41 -10.79 -7.68
CA ILE A 369 21.38 -11.34 -8.64
C ILE A 369 22.80 -11.15 -8.13
N ALA A 370 23.14 -9.97 -7.60
CA ALA A 370 24.47 -9.71 -7.06
C ALA A 370 24.85 -10.68 -5.94
N LEU A 371 23.94 -10.95 -5.00
CA LEU A 371 24.17 -11.94 -3.95
C LEU A 371 24.29 -13.36 -4.54
N ALA A 372 23.42 -13.71 -5.49
CA ALA A 372 23.44 -15.02 -6.12
C ALA A 372 24.74 -15.28 -6.90
N GLU A 373 25.27 -14.29 -7.63
CA GLU A 373 26.53 -14.36 -8.36
C GLU A 373 27.73 -14.41 -7.42
N LYS A 374 27.70 -13.63 -6.32
CA LYS A 374 28.73 -13.66 -5.27
C LYS A 374 28.88 -15.06 -4.65
N LEU A 375 27.75 -15.70 -4.39
CA LEU A 375 27.69 -17.02 -3.76
C LEU A 375 27.70 -18.17 -4.77
N ASP A 376 27.57 -17.88 -6.06
CA ASP A 376 27.24 -18.82 -7.13
C ASP A 376 26.12 -19.80 -6.72
N TYR A 377 25.03 -19.26 -6.15
CA TYR A 377 23.85 -20.01 -5.71
C TYR A 377 22.77 -19.97 -6.79
N LYS A 378 22.12 -21.13 -6.99
CA LYS A 378 20.96 -21.25 -7.86
C LYS A 378 19.81 -20.39 -7.30
N ILE A 379 19.00 -19.84 -8.18
CA ILE A 379 17.81 -19.04 -7.86
C ILE A 379 16.57 -19.81 -8.33
N VAL A 380 15.57 -19.91 -7.46
CA VAL A 380 14.20 -20.25 -7.84
C VAL A 380 13.26 -19.13 -7.39
N THR A 381 12.20 -18.87 -8.12
CA THR A 381 11.15 -17.95 -7.66
C THR A 381 9.97 -18.73 -7.08
N THR A 382 9.28 -18.19 -6.09
CA THR A 382 7.95 -18.72 -5.75
C THR A 382 6.94 -18.30 -6.81
N THR A 383 5.71 -18.84 -6.76
CA THR A 383 4.61 -18.33 -7.60
C THR A 383 4.42 -16.82 -7.44
N GLY A 384 4.46 -16.29 -6.21
CA GLY A 384 4.37 -14.84 -5.97
C GLY A 384 5.59 -14.03 -6.46
N GLY A 385 6.74 -14.70 -6.65
CA GLY A 385 8.00 -14.12 -7.13
C GLY A 385 8.24 -14.27 -8.64
N LYS A 386 7.36 -14.94 -9.39
CA LYS A 386 7.51 -15.04 -10.85
C LYS A 386 7.56 -13.64 -11.48
N GLY A 387 8.50 -13.43 -12.39
CA GLY A 387 8.78 -12.14 -13.00
C GLY A 387 9.72 -11.23 -12.21
N VAL A 388 10.15 -11.59 -10.99
CA VAL A 388 11.16 -10.80 -10.24
C VAL A 388 12.55 -10.97 -10.86
N ILE A 389 12.91 -12.20 -11.21
CA ILE A 389 14.20 -12.53 -11.82
C ILE A 389 13.93 -13.02 -13.23
N ASN A 390 14.67 -12.51 -14.21
CA ASN A 390 14.58 -13.02 -15.59
C ASN A 390 14.96 -14.50 -15.59
N GLU A 391 14.05 -15.34 -16.09
CA GLU A 391 14.21 -16.78 -16.22
C GLU A 391 15.28 -17.19 -17.22
N GLU A 392 15.92 -16.27 -17.96
CA GLU A 392 17.10 -16.53 -18.80
C GLU A 392 18.42 -16.48 -18.03
N HIS A 393 18.46 -15.80 -16.88
CA HIS A 393 19.66 -15.68 -16.08
C HIS A 393 20.28 -17.06 -15.77
N ARG A 394 21.61 -17.21 -15.88
CA ARG A 394 22.31 -18.50 -15.75
C ARG A 394 21.94 -19.25 -14.47
N LEU A 395 21.81 -18.53 -13.35
CA LEU A 395 21.48 -19.11 -12.05
C LEU A 395 19.98 -19.32 -11.82
N CYS A 396 19.09 -18.75 -12.66
CA CYS A 396 17.65 -18.85 -12.47
C CYS A 396 17.10 -20.15 -13.07
N LEU A 397 16.46 -20.96 -12.23
CA LEU A 397 15.82 -22.23 -12.60
C LEU A 397 14.31 -22.08 -12.87
N GLY A 398 13.80 -20.85 -12.87
CA GLY A 398 12.36 -20.57 -12.97
C GLY A 398 11.63 -20.71 -11.63
N ASN A 399 10.32 -20.89 -11.69
CA ASN A 399 9.50 -20.95 -10.48
C ASN A 399 9.47 -22.35 -9.86
N PHE A 400 9.46 -22.40 -8.53
CA PHE A 400 9.26 -23.60 -7.71
C PHE A 400 7.81 -23.64 -7.17
N GLY A 401 7.22 -24.83 -7.06
CA GLY A 401 5.86 -25.04 -6.53
C GLY A 401 5.01 -25.95 -7.40
N PHE A 402 3.68 -25.97 -7.17
CA PHE A 402 2.75 -26.85 -7.89
C PHE A 402 2.85 -26.75 -9.40
N VAL A 403 3.02 -25.55 -9.91
CA VAL A 403 3.14 -25.24 -11.34
C VAL A 403 4.55 -24.72 -11.65
N GLY A 404 5.52 -25.21 -10.87
CA GLY A 404 6.94 -24.92 -11.04
C GLY A 404 7.54 -25.56 -12.27
N THR A 405 8.68 -25.04 -12.72
CA THR A 405 9.47 -25.69 -13.78
C THR A 405 9.89 -27.08 -13.32
N ASP A 406 10.06 -28.01 -14.28
CA ASP A 406 10.47 -29.38 -13.95
C ASP A 406 11.80 -29.39 -13.20
N ILE A 407 12.76 -28.60 -13.68
CA ILE A 407 14.09 -28.54 -13.07
C ILE A 407 14.08 -27.87 -11.68
N ALA A 408 13.30 -26.80 -11.47
CA ALA A 408 13.24 -26.17 -10.15
C ALA A 408 12.71 -27.17 -9.12
N ASN A 409 11.62 -27.88 -9.43
CA ASN A 409 11.08 -28.90 -8.53
C ASN A 409 12.06 -30.06 -8.33
N GLU A 410 12.74 -30.53 -9.38
CA GLU A 410 13.72 -31.62 -9.28
C GLU A 410 14.91 -31.24 -8.40
N ILE A 411 15.54 -30.10 -8.65
CA ILE A 411 16.71 -29.64 -7.89
C ILE A 411 16.32 -29.33 -6.44
N VAL A 412 15.25 -28.58 -6.22
CA VAL A 412 14.83 -28.20 -4.86
C VAL A 412 14.52 -29.43 -4.02
N LEU A 413 13.83 -30.43 -4.57
CA LEU A 413 13.39 -31.58 -3.77
C LEU A 413 14.42 -32.70 -3.66
N ASN A 414 15.29 -32.87 -4.67
CA ASN A 414 16.11 -34.08 -4.78
C ASN A 414 17.63 -33.82 -4.77
N ASP A 415 18.11 -32.58 -4.96
CA ASP A 415 19.54 -32.28 -4.86
C ASP A 415 19.98 -32.27 -3.38
N LYS A 416 20.66 -33.36 -2.98
CA LYS A 416 21.18 -33.54 -1.62
C LYS A 416 22.44 -32.72 -1.33
N ASN A 417 23.03 -32.09 -2.34
CA ASN A 417 24.24 -31.27 -2.16
C ASN A 417 23.90 -29.84 -1.69
N ILE A 418 22.64 -29.43 -1.82
CA ILE A 418 22.14 -28.16 -1.29
C ILE A 418 21.97 -28.32 0.21
N ASP A 419 22.76 -27.56 0.98
CA ASP A 419 22.77 -27.57 2.45
C ASP A 419 22.16 -26.29 3.06
N THR A 420 21.97 -25.23 2.26
CA THR A 420 21.45 -23.94 2.74
C THR A 420 20.41 -23.36 1.79
N ILE A 421 19.31 -22.88 2.36
CA ILE A 421 18.23 -22.18 1.64
C ILE A 421 18.14 -20.75 2.16
N ILE A 422 18.21 -19.77 1.26
CA ILE A 422 17.98 -18.35 1.56
C ILE A 422 16.62 -17.95 0.98
N ALA A 423 15.60 -17.86 1.81
CA ALA A 423 14.24 -17.45 1.43
C ALA A 423 14.06 -15.94 1.61
N LEU A 424 13.80 -15.23 0.51
CA LEU A 424 13.75 -13.77 0.47
C LEU A 424 12.32 -13.27 0.17
N GLY A 425 11.72 -12.52 1.09
CA GLY A 425 10.42 -11.86 0.88
C GLY A 425 9.28 -12.82 0.55
N THR A 426 9.27 -13.98 1.22
CA THR A 426 8.31 -15.07 0.99
C THR A 426 7.83 -15.66 2.30
N GLN A 427 6.55 -16.04 2.33
CA GLN A 427 5.92 -16.77 3.44
C GLN A 427 5.96 -18.29 3.25
N LEU A 428 6.61 -18.78 2.17
CA LEU A 428 6.70 -20.22 1.84
C LEU A 428 5.34 -20.92 1.89
N THR A 429 4.35 -20.35 1.19
CA THR A 429 2.97 -20.83 1.19
C THR A 429 2.83 -22.18 0.48
N ALA A 430 1.71 -22.88 0.73
CA ALA A 430 1.41 -24.18 0.12
C ALA A 430 1.56 -24.18 -1.41
N MET A 431 1.15 -23.10 -2.09
CA MET A 431 1.30 -22.97 -3.55
C MET A 431 2.76 -22.91 -3.99
N ALA A 432 3.59 -22.23 -3.21
CA ALA A 432 5.01 -22.04 -3.48
C ALA A 432 5.86 -23.27 -3.14
N THR A 433 5.37 -24.17 -2.28
CA THR A 433 6.19 -25.25 -1.71
C THR A 433 5.56 -26.63 -1.76
N LEU A 434 4.71 -26.87 -2.77
CA LEU A 434 4.12 -28.19 -3.03
C LEU A 434 3.36 -28.77 -1.83
N ASN A 435 2.49 -27.94 -1.23
CA ASN A 435 1.76 -28.27 -0.02
C ASN A 435 2.64 -28.52 1.22
N PHE A 436 3.61 -27.65 1.46
CA PHE A 436 4.53 -27.75 2.60
C PHE A 436 5.38 -29.03 2.56
N ASP A 437 5.89 -29.40 1.39
CA ASP A 437 6.78 -30.54 1.23
C ASP A 437 8.03 -30.36 2.11
N LYS A 438 8.24 -31.28 3.06
CA LYS A 438 9.30 -31.21 4.07
C LYS A 438 10.70 -31.31 3.49
N ARG A 439 10.84 -31.91 2.30
CA ARG A 439 12.13 -32.03 1.60
C ARG A 439 12.75 -30.69 1.25
N LEU A 440 11.96 -29.60 1.25
CA LEU A 440 12.47 -28.25 1.08
C LEU A 440 13.57 -27.92 2.09
N THR A 441 13.37 -28.30 3.36
CA THR A 441 14.27 -27.95 4.49
C THR A 441 14.91 -29.18 5.14
N GLU A 442 14.64 -30.39 4.64
CA GLU A 442 15.19 -31.61 5.21
C GLU A 442 16.72 -31.66 5.08
N ASN A 443 17.44 -31.72 6.20
CA ASN A 443 18.91 -31.67 6.28
C ASN A 443 19.53 -30.39 5.69
N ARG A 444 18.80 -29.27 5.74
CA ARG A 444 19.24 -27.97 5.22
C ARG A 444 19.00 -26.87 6.23
N THR A 445 19.86 -25.87 6.25
CA THR A 445 19.65 -24.66 7.04
C THR A 445 18.77 -23.67 6.27
N LEU A 446 17.63 -23.28 6.84
CA LEU A 446 16.73 -22.27 6.31
C LEU A 446 17.02 -20.89 6.92
N ILE A 447 17.56 -20.00 6.09
CA ILE A 447 17.66 -18.57 6.36
C ILE A 447 16.46 -17.90 5.71
N GLN A 448 15.61 -17.23 6.48
CA GLN A 448 14.47 -16.49 5.96
C GLN A 448 14.63 -15.00 6.28
N ILE A 449 14.38 -14.17 5.28
CA ILE A 449 14.45 -12.71 5.38
C ILE A 449 13.12 -12.17 4.88
N ASP A 450 12.37 -11.52 5.75
CA ASP A 450 11.10 -10.89 5.40
C ASP A 450 10.89 -9.68 6.32
N ASN A 451 10.06 -8.77 5.88
CA ASN A 451 9.80 -7.54 6.59
C ASN A 451 8.52 -7.62 7.46
N ASP A 452 7.82 -8.74 7.37
CA ASP A 452 6.66 -9.10 8.16
C ASP A 452 7.00 -10.21 9.17
N PRO A 453 6.94 -9.93 10.48
CA PRO A 453 7.18 -10.92 11.52
C PRO A 453 6.27 -12.15 11.44
N ILE A 454 5.09 -12.04 10.82
CA ILE A 454 4.16 -13.15 10.69
C ILE A 454 4.62 -14.14 9.60
N ALA A 455 5.54 -13.75 8.70
CA ALA A 455 5.99 -14.62 7.60
C ALA A 455 6.77 -15.88 8.06
N PHE A 456 7.34 -15.86 9.26
CA PHE A 456 8.24 -16.89 9.78
C PHE A 456 7.49 -18.03 10.45
N ASN A 457 8.09 -19.23 10.49
CA ASN A 457 7.59 -20.39 11.24
C ASN A 457 6.14 -20.82 10.93
N LYS A 458 5.63 -20.52 9.72
CA LYS A 458 4.28 -20.94 9.30
C LYS A 458 4.23 -22.39 8.83
N GLY A 459 4.96 -22.68 7.74
CA GLY A 459 5.01 -24.02 7.13
C GLY A 459 6.30 -24.77 7.41
N TYR A 460 7.37 -24.04 7.76
CA TYR A 460 8.72 -24.54 7.96
C TYR A 460 9.34 -23.84 9.17
N ASN A 461 10.13 -24.57 9.95
CA ASN A 461 10.91 -23.97 11.02
C ASN A 461 12.06 -23.17 10.41
N THR A 462 12.16 -21.90 10.76
CA THR A 462 13.22 -21.01 10.32
C THR A 462 14.42 -21.14 11.26
N ASP A 463 15.60 -21.53 10.75
CA ASP A 463 16.82 -21.64 11.56
C ASP A 463 17.43 -20.27 11.87
N ILE A 464 17.40 -19.36 10.88
CA ILE A 464 17.81 -17.97 11.03
C ILE A 464 16.77 -17.07 10.38
N GLY A 465 16.02 -16.31 11.20
CA GLY A 465 15.03 -15.34 10.75
C GLY A 465 15.54 -13.91 10.89
N ILE A 466 15.41 -13.11 9.84
CA ILE A 466 15.80 -11.69 9.84
C ILE A 466 14.59 -10.83 9.49
N ILE A 467 14.18 -9.97 10.42
CA ILE A 467 13.12 -8.98 10.22
C ILE A 467 13.77 -7.65 9.84
N SER A 468 13.81 -7.33 8.54
CA SER A 468 14.50 -6.14 8.04
C SER A 468 14.04 -5.76 6.63
N ASP A 469 14.42 -4.57 6.19
CA ASP A 469 14.33 -4.19 4.78
C ASP A 469 15.20 -5.11 3.90
N LEU A 470 14.59 -5.73 2.88
CA LEU A 470 15.27 -6.70 2.02
C LEU A 470 16.47 -6.09 1.29
N LYS A 471 16.36 -4.85 0.83
CA LYS A 471 17.46 -4.19 0.09
C LYS A 471 18.65 -3.98 1.01
N PHE A 472 18.41 -3.53 2.24
CA PHE A 472 19.44 -3.37 3.25
C PHE A 472 20.19 -4.68 3.53
N VAL A 473 19.46 -5.76 3.83
CA VAL A 473 20.07 -7.07 4.12
C VAL A 473 20.80 -7.64 2.91
N LEU A 474 20.24 -7.54 1.71
CA LEU A 474 20.87 -8.06 0.49
C LEU A 474 22.22 -7.38 0.20
N ASN A 475 22.28 -6.05 0.35
CA ASN A 475 23.52 -5.30 0.18
C ASN A 475 24.54 -5.69 1.26
N TYR A 476 24.12 -5.72 2.52
CA TYR A 476 24.98 -6.13 3.63
C TYR A 476 25.56 -7.53 3.43
N LEU A 477 24.72 -8.52 3.08
CA LEU A 477 25.19 -9.88 2.84
C LEU A 477 26.17 -9.94 1.67
N THR A 478 25.88 -9.26 0.56
CA THR A 478 26.74 -9.25 -0.64
C THR A 478 28.15 -8.70 -0.34
N GLU A 479 28.24 -7.69 0.54
CA GLU A 479 29.51 -7.08 0.95
C GLU A 479 30.33 -7.94 1.92
N ASN A 480 29.65 -8.75 2.76
CA ASN A 480 30.29 -9.44 3.88
C ASN A 480 30.51 -10.95 3.68
N VAL A 481 29.85 -11.59 2.70
CA VAL A 481 30.06 -13.01 2.39
C VAL A 481 31.24 -13.22 1.44
N LYS A 482 31.90 -14.38 1.55
CA LYS A 482 33.01 -14.76 0.67
C LYS A 482 32.53 -15.08 -0.74
N GLN A 483 33.38 -14.77 -1.72
CA GLN A 483 33.18 -15.19 -3.11
C GLN A 483 33.23 -16.72 -3.20
N LYS A 484 32.32 -17.30 -3.98
CA LYS A 484 32.35 -18.73 -4.32
C LYS A 484 32.25 -18.89 -5.83
N ASP A 485 33.10 -19.74 -6.40
CA ASP A 485 33.14 -19.98 -7.84
C ASP A 485 32.86 -21.46 -8.11
N ARG A 486 31.77 -21.77 -8.82
CA ARG A 486 31.46 -23.12 -9.28
C ARG A 486 31.06 -23.10 -10.76
N THR A 487 31.16 -24.26 -11.38
CA THR A 487 30.66 -24.48 -12.74
C THR A 487 29.21 -24.96 -12.65
N PHE A 488 28.27 -24.10 -13.01
CA PHE A 488 26.87 -24.46 -13.20
C PHE A 488 26.44 -24.14 -14.64
N GLU A 489 26.17 -25.21 -15.40
CA GLU A 489 25.50 -25.14 -16.68
C GLU A 489 24.00 -25.26 -16.46
N LYS A 490 23.25 -24.30 -17.00
CA LYS A 490 21.82 -24.23 -16.83
C LYS A 490 21.13 -25.27 -17.71
N PRO A 491 20.37 -26.21 -17.14
CA PRO A 491 19.59 -27.16 -17.93
C PRO A 491 18.32 -26.49 -18.49
N TYR A 492 17.67 -27.18 -19.43
CA TYR A 492 16.33 -26.80 -19.89
C TYR A 492 15.33 -26.83 -18.74
N LEU A 493 14.48 -25.80 -18.66
CA LEU A 493 13.57 -25.61 -17.53
C LEU A 493 12.48 -26.69 -17.44
N ASN A 494 11.92 -27.05 -18.60
CA ASN A 494 10.79 -27.97 -18.71
C ASN A 494 11.11 -29.09 -19.71
N LYS A 495 10.66 -30.30 -19.42
CA LYS A 495 10.78 -31.45 -20.31
C LYS A 495 9.96 -31.21 -21.59
N PRO A 496 10.40 -31.72 -22.75
CA PRO A 496 9.60 -31.66 -23.97
C PRO A 496 8.28 -32.42 -23.79
N THR A 497 7.18 -31.86 -24.29
CA THR A 497 5.86 -32.53 -24.34
C THR A 497 5.59 -33.05 -25.75
N LYS A 498 4.68 -34.02 -25.88
CA LYS A 498 4.25 -34.51 -27.20
C LYS A 498 3.44 -33.42 -27.90
N LYS A 499 3.71 -33.19 -29.19
CA LYS A 499 2.88 -32.31 -30.03
C LYS A 499 1.46 -32.88 -30.13
N THR A 500 0.46 -32.04 -29.88
CA THR A 500 -0.95 -32.39 -30.03
C THR A 500 -1.49 -31.96 -31.39
N LYS A 501 -2.68 -32.45 -31.75
CA LYS A 501 -3.46 -31.91 -32.87
C LYS A 501 -4.22 -30.69 -32.36
N GLY A 502 -4.22 -29.59 -33.11
CA GLY A 502 -4.89 -28.35 -32.73
C GLY A 502 -3.92 -27.27 -32.22
N LEU A 503 -4.47 -26.26 -31.56
CA LEU A 503 -3.68 -25.17 -30.97
C LEU A 503 -3.03 -25.64 -29.65
N CYS A 504 -1.73 -25.93 -29.67
CA CYS A 504 -1.02 -26.33 -28.47
C CYS A 504 -0.87 -25.15 -27.50
N LEU A 505 -1.52 -25.23 -26.33
CA LEU A 505 -1.47 -24.17 -25.33
C LEU A 505 -0.07 -23.93 -24.77
N ARG A 506 0.77 -24.97 -24.69
CA ARG A 506 2.17 -24.80 -24.30
C ARG A 506 2.89 -23.85 -25.27
N ASP A 507 2.82 -24.14 -26.56
CA ASP A 507 3.52 -23.37 -27.59
C ASP A 507 3.06 -21.91 -27.58
N VAL A 508 1.75 -21.66 -27.41
CA VAL A 508 1.21 -20.31 -27.23
C VAL A 508 1.90 -19.58 -26.07
N TYR A 509 1.95 -20.19 -24.88
CA TYR A 509 2.49 -19.53 -23.70
C TYR A 509 4.02 -19.37 -23.74
N GLU A 510 4.75 -20.31 -24.34
CA GLU A 510 6.20 -20.20 -24.56
C GLU A 510 6.52 -19.06 -25.54
N GLU A 511 5.71 -18.85 -26.58
CA GLU A 511 5.93 -17.79 -27.58
C GLU A 511 5.46 -16.40 -27.14
N LEU A 512 4.48 -16.28 -26.24
CA LEU A 512 3.94 -14.98 -25.81
C LEU A 512 5.01 -14.01 -25.27
N GLY A 513 6.07 -14.53 -24.64
CA GLY A 513 7.17 -13.71 -24.16
C GLY A 513 7.97 -13.03 -25.28
N ASP A 514 8.04 -13.65 -26.46
CA ASP A 514 8.78 -13.15 -27.62
C ASP A 514 7.88 -12.41 -28.63
N LEU A 515 6.56 -12.64 -28.57
CA LEU A 515 5.57 -11.99 -29.44
C LEU A 515 5.19 -10.57 -28.98
N LEU A 516 5.45 -10.25 -27.72
CA LEU A 516 4.97 -9.03 -27.07
C LEU A 516 6.14 -8.14 -26.65
N PRO A 517 5.91 -6.83 -26.44
CA PRO A 517 6.97 -5.93 -25.99
C PRO A 517 7.61 -6.38 -24.66
N ASP A 518 8.94 -6.22 -24.54
CA ASP A 518 9.73 -6.63 -23.37
C ASP A 518 9.24 -6.04 -22.03
N ASN A 519 8.53 -4.90 -22.06
CA ASN A 519 8.03 -4.21 -20.87
C ASN A 519 6.58 -4.58 -20.50
N THR A 520 6.00 -5.59 -21.15
CA THR A 520 4.61 -6.05 -20.94
C THR A 520 4.35 -6.48 -19.50
N ILE A 521 3.18 -6.11 -18.97
CA ILE A 521 2.65 -6.60 -17.69
C ILE A 521 1.68 -7.75 -17.97
N TYR A 522 2.01 -8.96 -17.52
CA TYR A 522 1.18 -10.15 -17.64
C TYR A 522 0.37 -10.37 -16.36
N ILE A 523 -0.94 -10.50 -16.49
CA ILE A 523 -1.84 -10.77 -15.37
C ILE A 523 -2.66 -12.03 -15.68
N SER A 524 -2.37 -13.12 -14.98
CA SER A 524 -3.12 -14.36 -15.15
C SER A 524 -4.33 -14.41 -14.22
N ASP A 525 -5.47 -14.82 -14.76
CA ASP A 525 -6.62 -15.23 -13.97
C ASP A 525 -6.44 -16.64 -13.40
N ILE A 526 -7.47 -17.13 -12.71
CA ILE A 526 -7.50 -18.42 -12.04
C ILE A 526 -8.18 -19.45 -12.92
N GLY A 527 -7.56 -20.63 -13.03
CA GLY A 527 -8.04 -21.73 -13.84
C GLY A 527 -6.88 -22.41 -14.57
N THR A 528 -7.16 -22.91 -15.77
CA THR A 528 -6.15 -23.55 -16.60
C THR A 528 -5.09 -22.56 -17.09
N SER A 529 -5.49 -21.34 -17.46
CA SER A 529 -4.57 -20.26 -17.87
C SER A 529 -3.49 -19.98 -16.82
N MET A 530 -3.82 -20.05 -15.53
CA MET A 530 -2.87 -19.92 -14.43
C MET A 530 -1.75 -20.96 -14.48
N HIS A 531 -2.08 -22.21 -14.76
CA HIS A 531 -1.10 -23.29 -14.76
C HIS A 531 -0.15 -23.17 -15.95
N TYR A 532 -0.68 -22.87 -17.14
CA TYR A 532 0.15 -22.59 -18.33
C TYR A 532 1.01 -21.34 -18.13
N SER A 533 0.45 -20.28 -17.53
CA SER A 533 1.18 -19.05 -17.20
C SER A 533 2.37 -19.32 -16.30
N TYR A 534 2.18 -20.03 -15.19
CA TYR A 534 3.27 -20.30 -14.29
C TYR A 534 4.33 -21.21 -14.92
N LYS A 535 3.89 -22.27 -15.59
CA LYS A 535 4.76 -23.34 -16.09
C LYS A 535 5.57 -22.94 -17.32
N PHE A 536 4.97 -22.19 -18.25
CA PHE A 536 5.49 -22.01 -19.61
C PHE A 536 5.69 -20.55 -20.04
N LEU A 537 4.97 -19.59 -19.45
CA LEU A 537 5.16 -18.18 -19.83
C LEU A 537 6.53 -17.69 -19.39
N ARG A 538 7.37 -17.32 -20.35
CA ARG A 538 8.61 -16.59 -20.09
C ARG A 538 8.31 -15.11 -19.94
N VAL A 539 8.66 -14.55 -18.78
CA VAL A 539 8.50 -13.12 -18.49
C VAL A 539 9.80 -12.41 -18.88
N PRO A 540 9.79 -11.46 -19.83
CA PRO A 540 10.99 -10.71 -20.20
C PRO A 540 11.54 -9.87 -19.04
N GLN A 541 12.80 -9.45 -19.13
CA GLN A 541 13.49 -8.75 -18.04
C GLN A 541 12.81 -7.45 -17.58
N LYS A 542 12.18 -6.72 -18.50
CA LYS A 542 11.46 -5.47 -18.20
C LYS A 542 9.97 -5.69 -17.94
N GLY A 543 9.52 -6.94 -18.05
CA GLY A 543 8.14 -7.34 -17.88
C GLY A 543 7.80 -7.56 -16.42
N ASP A 544 6.52 -7.62 -16.13
CA ASP A 544 6.00 -7.99 -14.82
C ASP A 544 5.02 -9.16 -14.97
N PHE A 545 4.92 -10.00 -13.96
CA PHE A 545 3.90 -11.04 -13.89
C PHE A 545 3.13 -10.94 -12.57
N TYR A 546 1.81 -11.08 -12.61
CA TYR A 546 0.97 -11.16 -11.42
C TYR A 546 -0.19 -12.13 -11.59
N CYS A 547 -0.54 -12.83 -10.51
CA CYS A 547 -1.71 -13.70 -10.46
C CYS A 547 -2.20 -13.80 -9.02
N ASN A 548 -3.51 -13.68 -8.83
CA ASN A 548 -4.14 -13.70 -7.52
C ASN A 548 -4.37 -15.15 -7.01
N THR A 549 -3.31 -15.81 -6.56
CA THR A 549 -3.37 -17.23 -6.19
C THR A 549 -3.76 -17.52 -4.74
N LEU A 550 -3.70 -16.52 -3.84
CA LEU A 550 -3.97 -16.75 -2.40
C LEU A 550 -5.47 -16.97 -2.14
N ARG A 551 -6.30 -16.10 -2.72
CA ARG A 551 -7.77 -16.26 -2.72
C ARG A 551 -8.28 -17.18 -3.82
N ALA A 552 -7.56 -17.26 -4.93
CA ALA A 552 -8.02 -17.93 -6.15
C ALA A 552 -9.38 -17.38 -6.67
N CYS A 553 -9.60 -16.07 -6.56
CA CYS A 553 -10.79 -15.42 -7.11
C CYS A 553 -10.73 -15.38 -8.64
N MET A 554 -11.70 -16.03 -9.30
CA MET A 554 -11.91 -15.90 -10.75
C MET A 554 -12.33 -14.47 -11.11
N GLY A 555 -11.93 -14.03 -12.30
CA GLY A 555 -12.21 -12.67 -12.81
C GLY A 555 -11.37 -11.58 -12.14
N SER A 556 -10.41 -11.93 -11.27
CA SER A 556 -9.57 -10.97 -10.55
C SER A 556 -8.49 -10.33 -11.42
N SER A 557 -8.12 -10.96 -12.54
CA SER A 557 -7.15 -10.39 -13.48
C SER A 557 -7.62 -9.08 -14.13
N ILE A 558 -8.91 -8.74 -14.01
CA ILE A 558 -9.45 -7.43 -14.41
C ILE A 558 -8.80 -6.24 -13.69
N GLY A 559 -8.05 -6.52 -12.61
CA GLY A 559 -7.10 -5.57 -12.03
C GLY A 559 -6.10 -4.98 -13.03
N ALA A 560 -5.99 -5.54 -14.24
CA ALA A 560 -5.38 -4.95 -15.42
C ALA A 560 -5.80 -3.51 -15.71
N ILE A 561 -7.05 -3.12 -15.38
CA ILE A 561 -7.49 -1.72 -15.44
C ILE A 561 -6.53 -0.86 -14.63
N GLY A 562 -6.28 -1.22 -13.36
CA GLY A 562 -5.36 -0.49 -12.51
C GLY A 562 -3.90 -0.57 -12.96
N ALA A 563 -3.45 -1.74 -13.43
CA ALA A 563 -2.09 -1.89 -13.97
C ALA A 563 -1.82 -0.93 -15.15
N SER A 564 -2.82 -0.68 -15.99
CA SER A 564 -2.71 0.21 -17.16
C SER A 564 -2.46 1.67 -16.78
N PHE A 565 -2.81 2.10 -15.57
CA PHE A 565 -2.54 3.45 -15.07
C PHE A 565 -1.16 3.60 -14.42
N ILE A 566 -0.39 2.51 -14.26
CA ILE A 566 1.01 2.59 -13.81
C ILE A 566 1.85 3.30 -14.88
N ASP A 567 1.67 2.87 -16.13
CA ASP A 567 2.27 3.44 -17.32
C ASP A 567 1.40 3.09 -18.53
N LYS A 568 0.69 4.09 -19.08
CA LYS A 568 -0.21 3.91 -20.24
C LYS A 568 0.54 3.52 -21.53
N GLN A 569 1.88 3.53 -21.54
CA GLN A 569 2.70 3.05 -22.67
C GLN A 569 3.10 1.58 -22.55
N ARG A 570 2.91 0.95 -21.38
CA ARG A 570 3.19 -0.48 -21.18
C ARG A 570 1.95 -1.29 -21.55
N PRO A 571 2.05 -2.26 -22.47
CA PRO A 571 0.96 -3.20 -22.71
C PRO A 571 0.63 -3.98 -21.44
N VAL A 572 -0.65 -4.19 -21.20
CA VAL A 572 -1.14 -5.08 -20.15
C VAL A 572 -1.85 -6.26 -20.80
N VAL A 573 -1.37 -7.46 -20.53
CA VAL A 573 -1.90 -8.70 -21.12
C VAL A 573 -2.57 -9.51 -20.04
N THR A 574 -3.84 -9.84 -20.25
CA THR A 574 -4.60 -10.69 -19.33
C THR A 574 -4.81 -12.07 -19.91
N LEU A 575 -4.48 -13.11 -19.13
CA LEU A 575 -4.57 -14.52 -19.53
C LEU A 575 -5.73 -15.18 -18.79
N VAL A 576 -6.85 -15.35 -19.46
CA VAL A 576 -8.13 -15.67 -18.80
C VAL A 576 -8.80 -16.89 -19.43
N GLY A 577 -9.55 -17.66 -18.63
CA GLY A 577 -10.51 -18.62 -19.18
C GLY A 577 -11.83 -17.95 -19.53
N ASP A 578 -12.61 -18.55 -20.42
CA ASP A 578 -13.98 -18.15 -20.75
C ASP A 578 -14.87 -17.97 -19.51
N GLY A 579 -14.79 -18.87 -18.53
CA GLY A 579 -15.54 -18.74 -17.27
C GLY A 579 -15.20 -17.46 -16.50
N SER A 580 -13.92 -17.10 -16.39
CA SER A 580 -13.48 -15.85 -15.75
C SER A 580 -13.81 -14.63 -16.59
N PHE A 581 -13.78 -14.75 -17.92
CA PHE A 581 -14.16 -13.68 -18.83
C PHE A 581 -15.64 -13.29 -18.65
N LEU A 582 -16.53 -14.28 -18.53
CA LEU A 582 -17.96 -14.08 -18.33
C LEU A 582 -18.33 -13.49 -16.96
N MET A 583 -17.39 -13.46 -16.00
CA MET A 583 -17.58 -12.80 -14.72
C MET A 583 -17.38 -11.28 -14.85
N ASN A 584 -16.14 -10.81 -14.70
CA ASN A 584 -15.84 -9.38 -14.60
C ASN A 584 -15.51 -8.74 -15.97
N TYR A 585 -14.85 -9.47 -16.87
CA TYR A 585 -14.38 -8.88 -18.14
C TYR A 585 -15.54 -8.41 -18.99
N MET A 586 -16.56 -9.24 -19.20
CA MET A 586 -17.73 -8.88 -20.01
C MET A 586 -18.37 -7.56 -19.58
N GLY A 587 -18.46 -7.30 -18.27
CA GLY A 587 -19.00 -6.05 -17.72
C GLY A 587 -18.04 -4.86 -17.79
N GLU A 588 -16.73 -5.11 -17.82
CA GLU A 588 -15.69 -4.07 -17.80
C GLU A 588 -15.09 -3.73 -19.16
N LEU A 589 -15.37 -4.51 -20.21
CA LEU A 589 -15.01 -4.15 -21.59
C LEU A 589 -15.40 -2.69 -21.94
N PRO A 590 -16.61 -2.19 -21.59
CA PRO A 590 -16.94 -0.76 -21.78
C PRO A 590 -16.04 0.21 -21.00
N THR A 591 -15.51 -0.18 -19.84
CA THR A 591 -14.56 0.63 -19.06
C THR A 591 -13.21 0.67 -19.75
N ILE A 592 -12.70 -0.48 -20.18
CA ILE A 592 -11.44 -0.59 -20.93
C ILE A 592 -11.48 0.31 -22.18
N THR A 593 -12.58 0.29 -22.94
CA THR A 593 -12.75 1.15 -24.12
C THR A 593 -12.92 2.62 -23.76
N ARG A 594 -13.70 2.96 -22.71
CA ARG A 594 -13.93 4.34 -22.26
C ARG A 594 -12.64 5.10 -21.97
N TYR A 595 -11.68 4.41 -21.36
CA TYR A 595 -10.38 5.00 -21.00
C TYR A 595 -9.28 4.67 -22.01
N ASN A 596 -9.62 4.00 -23.12
CA ASN A 596 -8.71 3.56 -24.17
C ASN A 596 -7.45 2.87 -23.60
N LEU A 597 -7.66 1.89 -22.71
CA LEU A 597 -6.57 1.21 -22.02
C LEU A 597 -5.88 0.20 -22.96
N PRO A 598 -4.54 0.10 -22.94
CA PRO A 598 -3.75 -0.79 -23.80
C PRO A 598 -3.79 -2.25 -23.29
N ILE A 599 -5.00 -2.78 -23.08
CA ILE A 599 -5.22 -4.11 -22.54
C ILE A 599 -5.47 -5.09 -23.68
N LEU A 600 -4.62 -6.12 -23.76
CA LEU A 600 -4.83 -7.31 -24.58
C LEU A 600 -5.41 -8.43 -23.71
N THR A 601 -6.65 -8.81 -23.98
CA THR A 601 -7.33 -9.91 -23.28
C THR A 601 -7.25 -11.19 -24.09
N ILE A 602 -6.42 -12.14 -23.67
CA ILE A 602 -6.32 -13.47 -24.28
C ILE A 602 -7.23 -14.42 -23.51
N VAL A 603 -8.30 -14.88 -24.18
CA VAL A 603 -9.29 -15.78 -23.61
C VAL A 603 -9.09 -17.21 -24.12
N LEU A 604 -8.87 -18.14 -23.19
CA LEU A 604 -8.87 -19.57 -23.45
C LEU A 604 -10.31 -20.05 -23.41
N ASN A 605 -10.92 -20.24 -24.58
CA ASN A 605 -12.30 -20.69 -24.69
C ASN A 605 -12.37 -22.20 -24.92
N ASN A 606 -12.55 -22.95 -23.83
CA ASN A 606 -12.78 -24.39 -23.83
C ASN A 606 -14.23 -24.75 -23.43
N SER A 607 -15.09 -23.74 -23.27
CA SER A 607 -16.50 -23.91 -22.89
C SER A 607 -16.67 -24.72 -21.60
N ALA A 608 -15.78 -24.57 -20.63
CA ALA A 608 -15.81 -25.34 -19.39
C ALA A 608 -15.09 -24.66 -18.23
N LEU A 609 -15.53 -24.96 -17.00
CA LEU A 609 -14.72 -24.76 -15.80
C LEU A 609 -13.66 -25.85 -15.68
N GLU A 610 -12.75 -25.85 -16.65
CA GLU A 610 -11.92 -26.99 -17.03
C GLU A 610 -11.01 -27.49 -15.92
N TYR A 611 -10.43 -26.59 -15.12
CA TYR A 611 -9.57 -26.99 -14.01
C TYR A 611 -10.33 -27.80 -12.95
N VAL A 612 -11.57 -27.41 -12.65
CA VAL A 612 -12.43 -28.14 -11.70
C VAL A 612 -12.89 -29.46 -12.33
N ARG A 613 -13.20 -29.46 -13.62
CA ARG A 613 -13.55 -30.67 -14.37
C ARG A 613 -12.44 -31.72 -14.35
N ILE A 614 -11.22 -31.33 -14.76
CA ILE A 614 -10.05 -32.20 -14.74
C ILE A 614 -9.77 -32.69 -13.31
N GLY A 615 -9.81 -31.80 -12.32
CA GLY A 615 -9.58 -32.20 -10.93
C GLY A 615 -10.60 -33.22 -10.43
N HIS A 616 -11.87 -33.06 -10.79
CA HIS A 616 -12.91 -34.01 -10.42
C HIS A 616 -12.75 -35.35 -11.15
N ASP A 617 -12.33 -35.36 -12.42
CA ASP A 617 -12.03 -36.58 -13.16
C ASP A 617 -10.82 -37.32 -12.58
N VAL A 618 -9.77 -36.60 -12.19
CA VAL A 618 -8.57 -37.17 -11.56
C VAL A 618 -8.92 -37.87 -10.24
N ILE A 619 -9.81 -37.30 -9.43
CA ILE A 619 -10.16 -37.84 -8.11
C ILE A 619 -11.24 -38.93 -8.21
N HIS A 620 -12.21 -38.79 -9.12
CA HIS A 620 -13.43 -39.61 -9.12
C HIS A 620 -13.67 -40.40 -10.42
N GLY A 621 -12.85 -40.21 -11.45
CA GLY A 621 -12.99 -40.85 -12.76
C GLY A 621 -14.23 -40.43 -13.58
N ARG A 622 -14.93 -39.38 -13.15
CA ARG A 622 -16.15 -38.82 -13.78
C ARG A 622 -16.36 -37.39 -13.30
N HIS A 623 -17.18 -36.58 -13.98
CA HIS A 623 -17.58 -35.22 -13.56
C HIS A 623 -19.07 -34.92 -13.80
N PRO A 624 -19.68 -33.96 -13.07
CA PRO A 624 -20.99 -33.39 -13.41
C PRO A 624 -21.00 -32.62 -14.72
N GLU A 625 -22.09 -32.72 -15.48
CA GLU A 625 -22.21 -32.03 -16.77
C GLU A 625 -22.29 -30.49 -16.64
N CYS A 626 -22.70 -29.97 -15.48
CA CYS A 626 -22.73 -28.52 -15.22
C CYS A 626 -21.35 -27.85 -15.17
N PHE A 627 -20.26 -28.62 -15.24
CA PHE A 627 -18.91 -28.06 -15.38
C PHE A 627 -18.61 -27.63 -16.81
N LYS A 628 -19.38 -28.13 -17.79
CA LYS A 628 -19.35 -27.69 -19.18
C LYS A 628 -20.40 -26.61 -19.41
N SER A 629 -20.10 -25.74 -20.35
CA SER A 629 -20.97 -24.69 -20.84
C SER A 629 -21.27 -24.93 -22.32
N LYS A 630 -22.35 -24.34 -22.81
CA LYS A 630 -22.52 -24.19 -24.25
C LYS A 630 -21.45 -23.23 -24.76
N TYR A 631 -20.96 -23.47 -25.97
CA TYR A 631 -20.03 -22.55 -26.60
C TYR A 631 -20.65 -21.15 -26.70
N ILE A 632 -19.93 -20.17 -26.16
CA ILE A 632 -20.26 -18.75 -26.24
C ILE A 632 -19.23 -18.11 -27.15
N ASN A 633 -19.71 -17.46 -28.22
CA ASN A 633 -18.85 -16.78 -29.18
C ASN A 633 -18.41 -15.43 -28.60
N ILE A 634 -17.17 -15.36 -28.14
CA ILE A 634 -16.63 -14.15 -27.50
C ILE A 634 -16.44 -13.04 -28.53
N HIS A 635 -16.02 -13.38 -29.74
CA HIS A 635 -15.92 -12.44 -30.85
C HIS A 635 -17.21 -11.64 -31.09
N GLN A 636 -18.38 -12.29 -31.11
CA GLN A 636 -19.66 -11.60 -31.26
C GLN A 636 -20.01 -10.68 -30.07
N ILE A 637 -19.64 -11.08 -28.85
CA ILE A 637 -19.85 -10.25 -27.65
C ILE A 637 -19.02 -8.98 -27.74
N THR A 638 -17.74 -9.11 -28.10
CA THR A 638 -16.81 -7.98 -28.20
C THR A 638 -17.16 -7.07 -29.39
N GLU A 639 -17.59 -7.65 -30.51
CA GLU A 639 -18.04 -6.90 -31.69
C GLU A 639 -19.26 -6.03 -31.35
N GLY A 640 -20.23 -6.58 -30.60
CA GLY A 640 -21.38 -5.82 -30.10
C GLY A 640 -21.03 -4.66 -29.15
N LEU A 641 -19.82 -4.67 -28.58
CA LEU A 641 -19.27 -3.60 -27.74
C LEU A 641 -18.30 -2.68 -28.50
N GLY A 642 -18.08 -2.92 -29.80
CA GLY A 642 -17.15 -2.15 -30.63
C GLY A 642 -15.67 -2.42 -30.34
N ILE A 643 -15.34 -3.60 -29.79
CA ILE A 643 -13.98 -4.00 -29.46
C ILE A 643 -13.51 -5.06 -30.47
N GLU A 644 -12.31 -4.86 -31.00
CA GLU A 644 -11.69 -5.80 -31.91
C GLU A 644 -11.42 -7.13 -31.21
N CYS A 645 -11.79 -8.23 -31.87
CA CYS A 645 -11.50 -9.58 -31.39
C CYS A 645 -10.98 -10.46 -32.50
N VAL A 646 -9.81 -11.06 -32.30
CA VAL A 646 -9.18 -12.00 -33.22
C VAL A 646 -9.39 -13.42 -32.71
N GLN A 647 -10.02 -14.27 -33.51
CA GLN A 647 -10.14 -15.70 -33.20
C GLN A 647 -8.92 -16.45 -33.70
N VAL A 648 -8.27 -17.20 -32.82
CA VAL A 648 -7.02 -17.91 -33.09
C VAL A 648 -7.26 -19.41 -33.04
N LYS A 649 -6.83 -20.09 -34.10
CA LYS A 649 -6.94 -21.56 -34.26
C LYS A 649 -5.58 -22.22 -34.48
N SER A 650 -4.56 -21.42 -34.79
CA SER A 650 -3.19 -21.87 -34.96
C SER A 650 -2.21 -20.85 -34.39
N LEU A 651 -1.01 -21.30 -34.02
CA LEU A 651 0.03 -20.44 -33.45
C LEU A 651 0.42 -19.28 -34.39
N HIS A 652 0.40 -19.53 -35.71
CA HIS A 652 0.69 -18.52 -36.72
C HIS A 652 -0.27 -17.32 -36.67
N ASP A 653 -1.50 -17.52 -36.23
CA ASP A 653 -2.50 -16.45 -36.11
C ASP A 653 -2.13 -15.43 -35.01
N LEU A 654 -1.11 -15.69 -34.18
CA LEU A 654 -0.62 -14.76 -33.15
C LEU A 654 0.54 -13.88 -33.62
N GLU A 655 1.14 -14.14 -34.79
CA GLU A 655 2.31 -13.40 -35.28
C GLU A 655 2.05 -11.89 -35.46
N PHE A 656 0.79 -11.49 -35.69
CA PHE A 656 0.42 -10.07 -35.78
C PHE A 656 0.71 -9.29 -34.48
N LEU A 657 0.76 -9.98 -33.32
CA LEU A 657 1.05 -9.35 -32.03
C LEU A 657 2.43 -8.68 -32.00
N ARG A 658 3.41 -9.19 -32.77
CA ARG A 658 4.75 -8.58 -32.88
C ARG A 658 4.72 -7.14 -33.40
N TYR A 659 3.70 -6.82 -34.19
CA TYR A 659 3.55 -5.53 -34.87
C TYR A 659 2.38 -4.72 -34.33
N TYR A 660 1.64 -5.25 -33.36
CA TYR A 660 0.49 -4.57 -32.78
C TYR A 660 0.95 -3.38 -31.92
N LYS A 661 0.34 -2.21 -32.12
CA LYS A 661 0.80 -0.96 -31.48
C LYS A 661 0.21 -0.71 -30.08
N PHE A 662 -0.76 -1.52 -29.66
CA PHE A 662 -1.44 -1.38 -28.35
C PHE A 662 -2.05 0.01 -28.11
N GLU A 663 -2.45 0.72 -29.18
CA GLU A 663 -3.12 2.03 -29.08
C GLU A 663 -4.61 1.90 -28.68
N LYS A 664 -5.16 0.69 -28.73
CA LYS A 664 -6.54 0.34 -28.42
C LYS A 664 -6.60 -1.01 -27.72
N PRO A 665 -7.67 -1.30 -26.96
CA PRO A 665 -7.86 -2.63 -26.41
C PRO A 665 -8.13 -3.67 -27.49
N LEU A 666 -7.67 -4.89 -27.24
CA LEU A 666 -7.79 -6.03 -28.15
C LEU A 666 -8.22 -7.27 -27.36
N VAL A 667 -9.12 -8.06 -27.93
CA VAL A 667 -9.43 -9.40 -27.43
C VAL A 667 -8.87 -10.44 -28.40
N VAL A 668 -8.30 -11.51 -27.86
CA VAL A 668 -7.87 -12.69 -28.62
C VAL A 668 -8.59 -13.89 -28.04
N GLU A 669 -9.45 -14.51 -28.84
CA GLU A 669 -10.17 -15.73 -28.46
C GLU A 669 -9.39 -16.95 -28.99
N LEU A 670 -8.75 -17.69 -28.09
CA LEU A 670 -8.13 -18.98 -28.40
C LEU A 670 -9.23 -20.04 -28.39
N ILE A 671 -9.54 -20.60 -29.56
CA ILE A 671 -10.52 -21.68 -29.68
C ILE A 671 -9.80 -22.99 -29.35
N ILE A 672 -10.04 -23.52 -28.16
CA ILE A 672 -9.31 -24.68 -27.65
C ILE A 672 -10.04 -25.96 -28.05
N ASP A 673 -9.40 -26.73 -28.95
CA ASP A 673 -9.71 -28.13 -29.23
C ASP A 673 -8.68 -29.09 -28.61
N ASP A 674 -7.69 -28.54 -27.91
CA ASP A 674 -6.52 -29.25 -27.43
C ASP A 674 -6.87 -30.29 -26.37
N THR A 675 -6.41 -31.52 -26.61
CA THR A 675 -6.48 -32.64 -25.68
C THR A 675 -5.15 -32.86 -24.95
N SER A 676 -4.23 -31.89 -24.97
CA SER A 676 -2.94 -31.99 -24.29
C SER A 676 -3.10 -32.12 -22.78
N ASP A 677 -2.20 -32.88 -22.17
CA ASP A 677 -2.14 -33.02 -20.72
C ASP A 677 -1.76 -31.67 -20.12
N MET A 678 -2.73 -31.01 -19.50
CA MET A 678 -2.53 -29.81 -18.71
C MET A 678 -1.52 -30.07 -17.58
N PRO A 679 -0.65 -29.10 -17.23
CA PRO A 679 0.13 -29.19 -16.00
C PRO A 679 -0.79 -29.35 -14.78
N LEU A 680 -0.87 -30.56 -14.23
CA LEU A 680 -1.82 -30.93 -13.19
C LEU A 680 -1.52 -30.25 -11.84
N GLY A 681 -0.24 -30.01 -11.56
CA GLY A 681 0.24 -29.33 -10.36
C GLY A 681 -0.36 -29.90 -9.06
N ARG A 682 -1.23 -29.13 -8.38
CA ARG A 682 -1.86 -29.58 -7.13
C ARG A 682 -2.71 -30.85 -7.32
N LEU A 683 -3.30 -31.04 -8.50
CA LEU A 683 -4.16 -32.19 -8.78
C LEU A 683 -3.38 -33.51 -8.71
N GLU A 684 -2.06 -33.51 -8.97
CA GLU A 684 -1.22 -34.71 -8.83
C GLU A 684 -1.09 -35.20 -7.39
N LEU A 685 -1.21 -34.31 -6.40
CA LEU A 685 -1.24 -34.72 -5.00
C LEU A 685 -2.61 -35.27 -4.62
N LEU A 686 -3.68 -34.69 -5.15
CA LEU A 686 -5.05 -35.13 -4.87
C LEU A 686 -5.36 -36.51 -5.44
N SER A 687 -4.66 -36.94 -6.49
CA SER A 687 -4.81 -38.28 -7.06
C SER A 687 -4.15 -39.40 -6.24
N LYS A 688 -3.30 -39.05 -5.27
CA LYS A 688 -2.53 -40.00 -4.45
C LYS A 688 -3.20 -40.31 -3.10
N HIS A 689 -4.30 -39.64 -2.81
CA HIS A 689 -5.12 -39.77 -1.61
C HIS A 689 -6.55 -40.11 -2.00
#